data_AF-A0A960HM97-F1
#
_entry.id   AF-A0A960HM97-F1
#
_cell.length_a   1.000
_cell.length_b   1.000
_cell.length_c   1.000
_cell.angle_alpha   90.00
_cell.angle_beta   90.00
_cell.angle_gamma   90.00
#
_symmetry.space_group_name_H-M   'P 1'
#
loop_
_entity.id
_entity.type
_entity.pdbx_description
1 polymer ?
#
loop_
_entity_poly.entity_id
_entity_poly.type
_entity_poly.pdbx_seq_one_letter_code
_entity_poly.pdbx_strand_id
1 'polypeptide(L)'
;MTEEGGGATGVRIARRGDDAARASGPHALVVDGHGALAVHLDVGRAEPLDERAWTDLASAPAMPAASAERLASRPAAQPLHLRWSGRWPEWFDHVDRRWVAVDAPALQAAVDQRAGLRPSAPAQAVAAAPIHPPARRDGDPRWPVWPVEYHERPQPNLALGLVLAAAAAEPDLAERFDLRPLGSARPSALPELAAAAPGVLLFSHYVWSTRGNLRQSALAKEIDPRHLTVHGGPNAPGYPDDVERFLAEHPHVDVVVHGEGEDALVDLLRAVAASDALERTDPDRLAALASVPGVTVRVGDRAVRGPKRKRIADLDATPSPYLAGTFDDLDLAGTLAVVETNRGCPFGCTFCDWGSATRSRVRFYDVERVRGEIEWLAARGADGLFIADANFGAFDRDLEIAEAIAEAKRRHGHPRQVVFTFAKDTADLLIPIVDLLWDVGIDVDGNLALQTVDEPTLRLVRRKNLPVDDYRRVREQFHERGLPLTSDIMLGLPGATYESMRADVQFCLDHEITPRAHRTVLLPNAPMSAPAHRAEHGIEADHLQRTVAGTTFSADDLARVGNLHRLADAWDAYGIARLPLRFLGRDRAIPEVEVLERVDHLTRTDPERFPALTWAAVGFTAWMVPPGSWAEFLADLRRWIVEDLGVPDDGPLDAVLRAQAAVLPEPGATFPRRVELAHDVVAWLDQHRHDPVGPSRRPLGSFGPVEIEVDDGGRSDDLLRANRQARAHTGRDLRSIRRIYGPSWELASP
;
A
#
# COMPACT_ATOMS: atom_id res chain seq x y z
N MET A 1 41.68 23.26 -21.04
CA MET A 1 42.88 24.09 -20.78
C MET A 1 43.00 24.22 -19.27
N THR A 2 44.12 23.70 -18.73
CA THR A 2 44.81 23.97 -17.45
C THR A 2 43.97 23.94 -16.15
N GLU A 3 44.04 22.89 -15.33
CA GLU A 3 45.05 22.58 -14.26
C GLU A 3 45.15 23.64 -13.14
N GLU A 4 44.85 23.23 -11.88
CA GLU A 4 45.76 23.21 -10.72
C GLU A 4 45.04 23.22 -9.34
N GLY A 5 45.45 22.28 -8.46
CA GLY A 5 45.48 22.34 -6.98
C GLY A 5 44.17 22.43 -6.18
N GLY A 6 43.93 21.76 -5.04
CA GLY A 6 44.81 21.16 -4.04
C GLY A 6 44.60 21.85 -2.68
N GLY A 7 43.96 21.18 -1.71
CA GLY A 7 44.22 21.35 -0.27
C GLY A 7 43.27 22.22 0.59
N ALA A 8 42.60 21.54 1.53
CA ALA A 8 42.37 21.87 2.95
C ALA A 8 41.46 23.06 3.40
N THR A 9 40.42 22.67 4.14
CA THR A 9 39.80 23.28 5.35
C THR A 9 39.80 24.80 5.54
N GLY A 10 38.59 25.37 5.68
CA GLY A 10 38.41 26.68 6.31
C GLY A 10 36.94 27.08 6.42
N VAL A 11 36.37 26.97 7.63
CA VAL A 11 35.10 27.60 8.03
C VAL A 11 35.21 29.12 7.83
N ARG A 12 34.25 29.72 7.12
CA ARG A 12 33.96 31.17 7.20
C ARG A 12 32.47 31.42 7.28
N ILE A 13 32.07 32.03 8.40
CA ILE A 13 30.79 32.68 8.62
C ILE A 13 30.89 34.09 8.03
N ALA A 14 29.95 34.50 7.18
CA ALA A 14 29.73 35.91 6.82
C ALA A 14 28.23 36.20 6.66
N ARG A 15 27.79 37.32 7.25
CA ARG A 15 26.40 37.82 7.24
C ARG A 15 26.12 38.70 6.02
N ARG A 16 24.94 38.45 5.42
CA ARG A 16 23.93 39.34 4.79
C ARG A 16 24.37 40.42 3.78
N GLY A 17 23.86 40.30 2.55
CA GLY A 17 23.73 41.37 1.54
C GLY A 17 23.05 40.82 0.28
N ASP A 18 21.98 41.47 -0.15
CA ASP A 18 21.05 41.05 -1.21
C ASP A 18 21.69 40.97 -2.62
N ASP A 19 21.34 39.92 -3.39
CA ASP A 19 20.81 40.03 -4.76
C ASP A 19 20.49 38.64 -5.33
N ALA A 20 19.30 38.53 -5.92
CA ALA A 20 18.67 37.30 -6.38
C ALA A 20 19.15 36.88 -7.78
N ALA A 21 19.45 35.59 -7.97
CA ALA A 21 19.07 34.84 -9.18
C ALA A 21 19.29 33.32 -9.01
N ARG A 22 18.16 32.60 -8.99
CA ARG A 22 17.95 31.23 -9.52
C ARG A 22 18.77 30.07 -8.92
N ALA A 23 18.16 29.36 -7.98
CA ALA A 23 18.13 27.88 -7.96
C ALA A 23 17.06 27.36 -6.97
N SER A 24 16.30 26.36 -7.43
CA SER A 24 15.59 25.27 -6.71
C SER A 24 14.51 25.58 -5.64
N GLY A 25 13.27 25.16 -5.92
CA GLY A 25 12.30 24.69 -4.90
C GLY A 25 12.26 23.14 -4.90
N PRO A 26 11.75 22.47 -3.84
CA PRO A 26 10.29 22.23 -3.71
C PRO A 26 9.68 22.10 -2.29
N HIS A 27 8.33 22.14 -2.30
CA HIS A 27 7.22 21.72 -1.42
C HIS A 27 7.40 20.90 -0.10
N ALA A 28 6.45 21.10 0.83
CA ALA A 28 5.71 20.00 1.51
C ALA A 28 4.37 20.46 2.18
N LEU A 29 3.27 19.82 1.77
CA LEU A 29 2.11 19.49 2.62
C LEU A 29 1.71 18.06 2.23
N VAL A 30 1.82 17.11 3.16
CA VAL A 30 1.33 15.73 2.98
C VAL A 30 0.45 15.40 4.17
N VAL A 31 -0.82 15.12 3.87
CA VAL A 31 -1.74 14.42 4.76
C VAL A 31 -1.91 13.04 4.12
N ASP A 32 -1.48 11.99 4.81
CA ASP A 32 -1.71 10.61 4.36
C ASP A 32 -2.58 9.84 5.36
N GLY A 33 -3.45 8.99 4.81
CA GLY A 33 -4.65 8.42 5.42
C GLY A 33 -4.45 7.32 6.47
N HIS A 34 -3.38 7.37 7.24
CA HIS A 34 -3.13 6.42 8.34
C HIS A 34 -3.18 7.14 9.68
N GLY A 35 -4.39 7.31 10.23
CA GLY A 35 -4.61 7.46 11.68
C GLY A 35 -3.66 8.38 12.46
N ALA A 36 -3.20 9.49 11.88
CA ALA A 36 -2.40 10.47 12.60
C ALA A 36 -3.33 11.29 13.49
N LEU A 37 -3.03 11.30 14.79
CA LEU A 37 -3.66 12.17 15.77
C LEU A 37 -3.40 13.64 15.35
N ALA A 38 -4.43 14.34 14.88
CA ALA A 38 -4.37 15.78 14.73
C ALA A 38 -4.32 16.40 16.13
N VAL A 39 -3.15 16.92 16.54
CA VAL A 39 -3.03 17.67 17.78
C VAL A 39 -3.59 19.07 17.53
N HIS A 40 -4.87 19.26 17.86
CA HIS A 40 -5.42 20.60 18.04
C HIS A 40 -4.87 21.17 19.35
N LEU A 41 -3.97 22.15 19.23
CA LEU A 41 -3.50 22.96 20.35
C LEU A 41 -4.60 23.94 20.75
N ASP A 42 -5.43 23.57 21.71
CA ASP A 42 -6.40 24.50 22.31
C ASP A 42 -5.81 25.11 23.59
N VAL A 43 -5.46 26.40 23.52
CA VAL A 43 -4.87 27.14 24.64
C VAL A 43 -6.00 27.75 25.49
N GLY A 44 -6.74 26.89 26.19
CA GLY A 44 -7.39 27.19 27.47
C GLY A 44 -8.85 27.67 27.47
N ARG A 45 -9.77 26.78 27.85
CA ARG A 45 -10.54 26.77 29.13
C ARG A 45 -11.43 25.52 29.20
N ALA A 46 -11.58 24.95 30.40
CA ALA A 46 -12.22 23.66 30.66
C ALA A 46 -13.77 23.73 30.83
N GLU A 47 -14.46 22.84 30.10
CA GLU A 47 -15.72 22.06 30.33
C GLU A 47 -17.03 22.68 30.90
N PRO A 48 -18.25 22.11 30.62
CA PRO A 48 -18.55 20.78 30.07
C PRO A 48 -19.47 20.72 28.81
N LEU A 49 -19.54 19.51 28.25
CA LEU A 49 -20.34 19.06 27.10
C LEU A 49 -21.87 19.23 27.25
N ASP A 50 -22.54 19.72 26.20
CA ASP A 50 -23.93 19.38 25.81
C ASP A 50 -24.12 19.55 24.29
N GLU A 51 -24.89 18.66 23.67
CA GLU A 51 -24.85 18.22 22.27
C GLU A 51 -25.80 18.99 21.32
N ARG A 52 -26.07 20.30 21.56
CA ARG A 52 -27.15 21.02 20.85
C ARG A 52 -26.88 22.43 20.30
N ALA A 53 -25.63 22.90 20.16
CA ALA A 53 -25.37 24.29 19.75
C ALA A 53 -24.43 24.47 18.53
N TRP A 54 -24.67 23.77 17.42
CA TRP A 54 -23.94 23.94 16.15
C TRP A 54 -24.56 24.95 15.17
N THR A 55 -25.38 25.89 15.66
CA THR A 55 -25.97 26.95 14.84
C THR A 55 -25.59 28.31 15.41
N ASP A 56 -25.06 29.18 14.55
CA ASP A 56 -24.73 30.61 14.75
C ASP A 56 -23.30 31.01 15.16
N LEU A 57 -22.33 30.71 14.29
CA LEU A 57 -21.02 31.39 14.29
C LEU A 57 -20.67 32.00 12.91
N ALA A 58 -21.67 32.61 12.26
CA ALA A 58 -21.47 33.44 11.06
C ALA A 58 -21.38 34.95 11.38
N SER A 59 -21.39 35.37 12.65
CA SER A 59 -21.45 36.81 12.97
C SER A 59 -21.02 37.17 14.39
N ALA A 60 -19.74 37.50 14.61
CA ALA A 60 -19.29 38.40 15.67
C ALA A 60 -17.80 38.82 15.51
N PRO A 61 -17.39 39.98 16.06
CA PRO A 61 -16.42 40.88 15.45
C PRO A 61 -14.99 40.75 15.97
N ALA A 62 -14.02 41.15 15.13
CA ALA A 62 -12.61 41.28 15.48
C ALA A 62 -12.36 42.35 16.54
N MET A 63 -11.61 42.04 17.61
CA MET A 63 -11.09 42.98 18.62
C MET A 63 -9.98 42.32 19.49
N PRO A 64 -9.16 43.07 20.26
CA PRO A 64 -8.15 44.05 19.86
C PRO A 64 -6.72 43.66 20.32
N ALA A 65 -5.71 44.40 19.83
CA ALA A 65 -4.26 44.16 19.98
C ALA A 65 -3.65 44.34 21.40
N ALA A 66 -4.36 44.05 22.49
CA ALA A 66 -3.89 44.28 23.87
C ALA A 66 -3.43 43.01 24.63
N SER A 67 -3.33 41.86 23.96
CA SER A 67 -2.91 40.60 24.59
C SER A 67 -1.43 40.24 24.40
N ALA A 68 -0.70 40.97 23.54
CA ALA A 68 0.71 40.68 23.23
C ALA A 68 1.70 41.17 24.31
N GLU A 69 1.40 42.24 25.04
CA GLU A 69 2.33 42.81 26.03
C GLU A 69 2.43 42.00 27.35
N ARG A 70 1.49 41.09 27.62
CA ARG A 70 1.53 40.25 28.84
C ARG A 70 2.40 39.00 28.72
N LEU A 71 2.80 38.61 27.51
CA LEU A 71 3.71 37.49 27.26
C LEU A 71 5.19 37.90 27.29
N ALA A 72 5.49 39.18 27.06
CA ALA A 72 6.87 39.68 26.97
C ALA A 72 7.59 39.88 28.32
N SER A 73 6.91 39.70 29.46
CA SER A 73 7.46 40.00 30.80
C SER A 73 7.74 38.77 31.68
N ARG A 74 7.76 37.55 31.12
CA ARG A 74 8.14 36.34 31.87
C ARG A 74 9.62 35.99 31.70
N PRO A 75 10.38 35.75 32.79
CA PRO A 75 11.78 35.34 32.69
C PRO A 75 11.92 33.93 32.08
N ALA A 76 12.94 33.76 31.23
CA ALA A 76 13.15 32.68 30.26
C ALA A 76 13.62 31.32 30.84
N ALA A 77 13.17 30.90 32.02
CA ALA A 77 13.72 29.69 32.65
C ALA A 77 12.69 28.84 33.43
N GLN A 78 11.50 28.61 32.87
CA GLN A 78 10.62 27.55 33.37
C GLN A 78 10.09 26.67 32.23
N PRO A 79 10.16 25.33 32.37
CA PRO A 79 9.60 24.40 31.40
C PRO A 79 8.07 24.56 31.33
N LEU A 80 7.53 24.51 30.11
CA LEU A 80 6.09 24.57 29.88
C LEU A 80 5.50 23.17 30.11
N HIS A 81 4.74 23.03 31.19
CA HIS A 81 4.08 21.78 31.56
C HIS A 81 2.77 21.64 30.77
N LEU A 82 2.79 20.93 29.64
CA LEU A 82 1.59 20.65 28.86
C LEU A 82 0.85 19.43 29.43
N ARG A 83 -0.42 19.59 29.77
CA ARG A 83 -1.30 18.51 30.23
C ARG A 83 -2.25 18.14 29.09
N TRP A 84 -2.14 16.90 28.61
CA TRP A 84 -3.05 16.34 27.62
C TRP A 84 -4.35 15.87 28.31
N SER A 85 -5.51 16.15 27.69
CA SER A 85 -6.86 15.91 28.25
C SER A 85 -7.73 14.98 27.39
N GLY A 86 -7.17 14.28 26.41
CA GLY A 86 -7.90 13.29 25.60
C GLY A 86 -8.05 11.93 26.30
N ARG A 87 -8.73 10.97 25.65
CA ARG A 87 -8.58 9.53 25.93
C ARG A 87 -7.54 8.94 24.98
N TRP A 88 -6.66 8.09 25.50
CA TRP A 88 -5.62 7.43 24.73
C TRP A 88 -6.27 6.17 24.15
N PRO A 89 -5.80 5.67 23.00
CA PRO A 89 -6.16 4.34 22.56
C PRO A 89 -5.84 3.30 23.65
N GLU A 90 -6.70 2.30 23.86
CA GLU A 90 -6.57 1.31 24.95
C GLU A 90 -5.26 0.49 24.93
N TRP A 91 -4.54 0.47 23.80
CA TRP A 91 -3.24 -0.18 23.66
C TRP A 91 -2.03 0.64 24.16
N PHE A 92 -2.27 1.83 24.74
CA PHE A 92 -1.24 2.79 25.16
C PHE A 92 -0.99 2.84 26.68
N ASP A 93 -1.50 1.87 27.45
CA ASP A 93 -1.54 1.93 28.92
C ASP A 93 -0.26 1.48 29.68
N HIS A 94 0.83 1.17 28.96
CA HIS A 94 2.05 0.59 29.55
C HIS A 94 3.32 1.48 29.52
N VAL A 95 3.21 2.76 29.17
CA VAL A 95 4.35 3.71 29.20
C VAL A 95 4.21 4.69 30.36
N ASP A 96 5.28 4.86 31.15
CA ASP A 96 5.33 5.77 32.30
C ASP A 96 4.95 7.21 31.89
N ARG A 97 3.93 7.75 32.57
CA ARG A 97 3.14 8.92 32.15
C ARG A 97 3.75 10.24 32.62
N ARG A 98 4.95 10.61 32.17
CA ARG A 98 5.60 11.84 32.67
C ARG A 98 6.32 12.65 31.58
N TRP A 99 5.68 13.78 31.23
CA TRP A 99 6.23 15.03 30.67
C TRP A 99 7.03 14.95 29.36
N VAL A 100 6.51 15.61 28.31
CA VAL A 100 7.36 16.09 27.20
C VAL A 100 7.81 17.51 27.54
N ALA A 101 9.10 17.68 27.84
CA ALA A 101 9.68 19.01 27.98
C ALA A 101 10.00 19.54 26.57
N VAL A 102 9.28 20.57 26.13
CA VAL A 102 9.58 21.27 24.86
C VAL A 102 10.33 22.55 25.19
N ASP A 103 11.47 22.76 24.54
CA ASP A 103 12.28 23.98 24.68
C ASP A 103 11.52 25.18 24.10
N ALA A 104 11.01 26.05 24.97
CA ALA A 104 10.16 27.19 24.59
C ALA A 104 10.87 28.18 23.64
N PRO A 105 12.17 28.50 23.81
CA PRO A 105 12.97 29.19 22.81
C PRO A 105 12.97 28.55 21.42
N ALA A 106 13.08 27.22 21.31
CA ALA A 106 13.12 26.51 20.03
C ALA A 106 11.77 26.57 19.31
N LEU A 107 10.67 26.45 20.08
CA LEU A 107 9.31 26.58 19.54
C LEU A 107 9.02 28.02 19.07
N GLN A 108 9.45 29.03 19.85
CA GLN A 108 9.27 30.43 19.47
C GLN A 108 10.12 30.80 18.24
N ALA A 109 11.35 30.28 18.14
CA ALA A 109 12.21 30.46 16.98
C ALA A 109 11.62 29.85 15.68
N ALA A 110 10.96 28.69 15.79
CA ALA A 110 10.26 28.06 14.68
C ALA A 110 9.02 28.85 14.23
N VAL A 111 8.29 29.46 15.19
CA VAL A 111 7.13 30.34 14.91
C VAL A 111 7.57 31.66 14.27
N ASP A 112 8.64 32.27 14.79
CA ASP A 112 9.16 33.55 14.29
C ASP A 112 9.83 33.41 12.91
N GLN A 113 10.47 32.27 12.61
CA GLN A 113 10.96 31.94 11.26
C GLN A 113 9.82 31.82 10.24
N ARG A 114 8.65 31.35 10.66
CA ARG A 114 7.48 31.18 9.79
C ARG A 114 6.72 32.49 9.58
N ALA A 115 6.66 33.36 10.59
CA ALA A 115 5.99 34.67 10.52
C ALA A 115 6.74 35.70 9.66
N GLY A 116 8.06 35.54 9.46
CA GLY A 116 8.89 36.41 8.63
C GLY A 116 8.83 36.13 7.12
N LEU A 117 8.20 35.03 6.69
CA LEU A 117 8.03 34.68 5.28
C LEU A 117 6.78 35.38 4.73
N ARG A 118 6.96 36.48 4.00
CA ARG A 118 5.87 37.02 3.18
C ARG A 118 5.47 35.96 2.15
N PRO A 119 4.16 35.70 1.94
CA PRO A 119 3.72 34.75 0.94
C PRO A 119 4.24 35.20 -0.43
N SER A 120 5.09 34.36 -1.03
CA SER A 120 5.45 34.46 -2.43
C SER A 120 4.19 34.31 -3.27
N ALA A 121 4.08 35.10 -4.32
CA ALA A 121 3.01 34.98 -5.32
C ALA A 121 2.84 33.50 -5.73
N PRO A 122 1.60 33.02 -5.90
CA PRO A 122 1.32 31.60 -6.10
C PRO A 122 2.14 31.06 -7.27
N ALA A 123 2.71 29.87 -7.07
CA ALA A 123 3.31 29.08 -8.14
C ALA A 123 2.35 29.09 -9.33
N GLN A 124 2.87 29.41 -10.52
CA GLN A 124 2.10 29.20 -11.73
C GLN A 124 1.69 27.74 -11.73
N ALA A 125 0.39 27.51 -11.52
CA ALA A 125 -0.25 26.28 -11.92
C ALA A 125 0.28 26.01 -13.32
N VAL A 126 0.88 24.84 -13.55
CA VAL A 126 0.65 24.21 -14.85
C VAL A 126 -0.86 24.13 -14.86
N ALA A 127 -1.50 25.04 -15.58
CA ALA A 127 -2.91 24.99 -15.80
C ALA A 127 -3.13 23.64 -16.46
N ALA A 128 -3.54 22.64 -15.68
CA ALA A 128 -4.51 21.70 -16.19
C ALA A 128 -5.53 22.61 -16.82
N ALA A 129 -5.60 22.59 -18.17
CA ALA A 129 -6.62 23.33 -18.86
C ALA A 129 -7.92 23.05 -18.10
N PRO A 130 -8.66 24.07 -17.65
CA PRO A 130 -9.94 23.80 -17.03
C PRO A 130 -10.77 23.14 -18.12
N ILE A 131 -10.82 21.81 -18.11
CA ILE A 131 -11.89 21.07 -18.74
C ILE A 131 -13.05 21.36 -17.83
N HIS A 132 -13.68 22.52 -18.03
CA HIS A 132 -15.04 22.75 -17.59
C HIS A 132 -15.85 21.72 -18.36
N PRO A 133 -16.35 20.63 -17.74
CA PRO A 133 -17.37 19.85 -18.42
C PRO A 133 -18.56 20.81 -18.47
N PRO A 134 -19.12 21.10 -19.64
CA PRO A 134 -20.27 21.99 -19.66
C PRO A 134 -21.33 21.34 -18.76
N ALA A 135 -21.81 22.10 -17.75
CA ALA A 135 -23.19 21.98 -17.30
C ALA A 135 -24.06 21.79 -18.55
N ARG A 136 -25.08 20.91 -18.52
CA ARG A 136 -25.98 20.61 -19.67
C ARG A 136 -25.85 21.74 -20.70
N ARG A 137 -25.05 21.54 -21.77
CA ARG A 137 -24.79 22.64 -22.72
C ARG A 137 -26.17 23.21 -23.02
N ASP A 138 -26.42 24.50 -22.84
CA ASP A 138 -27.76 25.05 -23.05
C ASP A 138 -28.32 24.49 -24.38
N GLY A 139 -29.28 23.57 -24.30
CA GLY A 139 -29.84 22.85 -25.46
C GLY A 139 -29.37 21.41 -25.78
N ASP A 140 -28.44 20.77 -25.05
CA ASP A 140 -28.15 19.32 -25.22
C ASP A 140 -29.20 18.49 -24.45
N PRO A 141 -30.07 17.72 -25.14
CA PRO A 141 -31.15 16.97 -24.49
C PRO A 141 -30.67 15.73 -23.73
N ARG A 142 -29.39 15.33 -23.90
CA ARG A 142 -28.86 14.07 -23.36
C ARG A 142 -28.65 14.15 -21.85
N TRP A 143 -28.84 13.02 -21.16
CA TRP A 143 -28.51 12.91 -19.74
C TRP A 143 -27.02 12.65 -19.54
N PRO A 144 -26.34 13.41 -18.68
CA PRO A 144 -24.94 13.16 -18.40
C PRO A 144 -24.75 11.83 -17.64
N VAL A 145 -23.72 11.09 -18.01
CA VAL A 145 -23.24 9.90 -17.29
C VAL A 145 -21.83 10.20 -16.80
N TRP A 146 -21.66 10.26 -15.48
CA TRP A 146 -20.41 10.60 -14.83
C TRP A 146 -19.72 9.38 -14.24
N PRO A 147 -18.55 8.99 -14.76
CA PRO A 147 -17.67 8.06 -14.05
C PRO A 147 -17.03 8.78 -12.86
N VAL A 148 -17.45 8.44 -11.64
CA VAL A 148 -16.98 9.14 -10.45
C VAL A 148 -15.65 8.53 -9.98
N GLU A 149 -14.61 9.36 -9.99
CA GLU A 149 -13.28 8.95 -9.55
C GLU A 149 -13.13 9.13 -8.05
N TYR A 150 -12.44 8.17 -7.43
CA TYR A 150 -12.07 8.25 -6.02
C TYR A 150 -10.84 9.16 -5.80
N HIS A 151 -10.02 9.40 -6.85
CA HIS A 151 -8.81 10.21 -6.80
C HIS A 151 -8.98 11.57 -7.51
N GLU A 152 -8.23 12.59 -7.04
CA GLU A 152 -8.20 13.93 -7.65
C GLU A 152 -7.34 14.00 -8.92
N ARG A 153 -6.39 13.09 -9.08
CA ARG A 153 -5.66 12.93 -10.33
C ARG A 153 -6.38 11.85 -11.15
N PRO A 154 -6.89 12.16 -12.35
CA PRO A 154 -7.43 11.14 -13.24
C PRO A 154 -6.37 10.07 -13.52
N GLN A 155 -6.76 8.81 -13.43
CA GLN A 155 -5.95 7.65 -13.79
C GLN A 155 -6.78 6.73 -14.69
N PRO A 156 -6.16 5.83 -15.48
CA PRO A 156 -6.90 4.87 -16.29
C PRO A 156 -7.59 3.84 -15.39
N ASN A 157 -8.75 4.24 -14.86
CA ASN A 157 -9.63 3.40 -14.07
C ASN A 157 -10.27 2.35 -14.98
N LEU A 158 -9.64 1.19 -15.08
CA LEU A 158 -10.03 0.15 -16.05
C LEU A 158 -11.50 -0.28 -15.90
N ALA A 159 -11.99 -0.43 -14.67
CA ALA A 159 -13.37 -0.83 -14.41
C ALA A 159 -14.41 0.18 -14.95
N LEU A 160 -14.21 1.48 -14.66
CA LEU A 160 -15.09 2.52 -15.20
C LEU A 160 -14.90 2.68 -16.71
N GLY A 161 -13.67 2.54 -17.22
CA GLY A 161 -13.37 2.57 -18.64
C GLY A 161 -14.11 1.50 -19.43
N LEU A 162 -14.09 0.25 -18.97
CA LEU A 162 -14.74 -0.88 -19.64
C LEU A 162 -16.26 -0.69 -19.75
N VAL A 163 -16.92 -0.25 -18.66
CA VAL A 163 -18.37 -0.03 -18.70
C VAL A 163 -18.73 1.17 -19.59
N LEU A 164 -17.91 2.22 -19.62
CA LEU A 164 -18.09 3.35 -20.53
C LEU A 164 -17.86 2.97 -21.98
N ALA A 165 -16.81 2.19 -22.27
CA ALA A 165 -16.52 1.71 -23.62
C ALA A 165 -17.64 0.81 -24.14
N ALA A 166 -18.22 -0.05 -23.29
CA ALA A 166 -19.41 -0.83 -23.61
C ALA A 166 -20.60 0.06 -23.96
N ALA A 167 -20.90 1.07 -23.13
CA ALA A 167 -22.01 2.00 -23.39
C ALA A 167 -21.78 2.87 -24.63
N ALA A 168 -20.54 3.28 -24.90
CA ALA A 168 -20.18 4.09 -26.06
C ALA A 168 -20.27 3.32 -27.39
N ALA A 169 -20.17 1.99 -27.34
CA ALA A 169 -20.32 1.11 -28.49
C ALA A 169 -21.76 1.02 -29.01
N GLU A 170 -22.74 1.47 -28.21
CA GLU A 170 -24.17 1.36 -28.49
C GLU A 170 -24.72 2.70 -29.04
N PRO A 171 -25.00 2.80 -30.36
CA PRO A 171 -25.39 4.07 -30.97
C PRO A 171 -26.67 4.66 -30.40
N ASP A 172 -27.62 3.81 -29.98
CA ASP A 172 -28.88 4.23 -29.35
C ASP A 172 -28.67 4.95 -28.02
N LEU A 173 -27.60 4.59 -27.28
CA LEU A 173 -27.25 5.23 -26.03
C LEU A 173 -26.59 6.59 -26.26
N ALA A 174 -25.74 6.73 -27.28
CA ALA A 174 -25.05 7.99 -27.60
C ALA A 174 -26.02 9.14 -27.96
N GLU A 175 -27.20 8.82 -28.49
CA GLU A 175 -28.27 9.79 -28.79
C GLU A 175 -28.98 10.31 -27.54
N ARG A 176 -28.96 9.55 -26.43
CA ARG A 176 -29.73 9.82 -25.21
C ARG A 176 -28.87 10.21 -24.01
N PHE A 177 -27.62 9.77 -24.01
CA PHE A 177 -26.68 9.95 -22.93
C PHE A 177 -25.42 10.63 -23.40
N ASP A 178 -24.93 11.53 -22.55
CA ASP A 178 -23.66 12.21 -22.71
C ASP A 178 -22.65 11.54 -21.78
N LEU A 179 -21.97 10.53 -22.31
CA LEU A 179 -20.96 9.76 -21.59
C LEU A 179 -19.73 10.64 -21.34
N ARG A 180 -19.54 11.06 -20.10
CA ARG A 180 -18.46 11.99 -19.75
C ARG A 180 -17.12 11.26 -19.69
N PRO A 181 -16.02 11.91 -20.11
CA PRO A 181 -14.70 11.29 -20.05
C PRO A 181 -14.30 11.00 -18.60
N LEU A 182 -13.40 10.03 -18.41
CA LEU A 182 -12.81 9.79 -17.09
C LEU A 182 -12.07 11.02 -16.56
N GLY A 183 -12.02 11.16 -15.24
CA GLY A 183 -11.46 12.35 -14.60
C GLY A 183 -12.36 13.59 -14.65
N SER A 184 -13.50 13.54 -15.34
CA SER A 184 -14.48 14.64 -15.31
C SER A 184 -15.12 14.79 -13.93
N ALA A 185 -15.57 13.69 -13.31
CA ALA A 185 -16.22 13.68 -12.01
C ALA A 185 -15.27 13.26 -10.88
N ARG A 186 -14.28 14.10 -10.62
CA ARG A 186 -13.37 13.99 -9.47
C ARG A 186 -14.01 14.53 -8.18
N PRO A 187 -13.52 14.16 -6.98
CA PRO A 187 -14.16 14.58 -5.74
C PRO A 187 -14.35 16.10 -5.65
N SER A 188 -13.37 16.91 -6.06
CA SER A 188 -13.50 18.38 -6.03
C SER A 188 -14.47 18.97 -7.06
N ALA A 189 -14.67 18.30 -8.21
CA ALA A 189 -15.48 18.79 -9.32
C ALA A 189 -16.92 18.30 -9.28
N LEU A 190 -17.17 17.18 -8.57
CA LEU A 190 -18.48 16.54 -8.51
C LEU A 190 -19.63 17.48 -8.09
N PRO A 191 -19.48 18.39 -7.10
CA PRO A 191 -20.58 19.24 -6.69
C PRO A 191 -21.13 20.15 -7.80
N GLU A 192 -20.23 20.78 -8.55
CA GLU A 192 -20.60 21.67 -9.65
C GLU A 192 -21.27 20.88 -10.80
N LEU A 193 -20.78 19.67 -11.06
CA LEU A 193 -21.32 18.80 -12.10
C LEU A 193 -22.71 18.25 -11.75
N ALA A 194 -22.87 17.80 -10.51
CA ALA A 194 -24.15 17.35 -9.99
C ALA A 194 -25.19 18.49 -10.00
N ALA A 195 -24.77 19.72 -9.67
CA ALA A 195 -25.68 20.87 -9.66
C ALA A 195 -26.18 21.27 -11.05
N ALA A 196 -25.50 20.87 -12.12
CA ALA A 196 -25.85 21.28 -13.48
C ALA A 196 -27.15 20.65 -14.00
N ALA A 197 -27.38 19.36 -13.72
CA ALA A 197 -28.56 18.63 -14.14
C ALA A 197 -28.60 17.23 -13.50
N PRO A 198 -29.77 16.60 -13.33
CA PRO A 198 -29.85 15.18 -13.03
C PRO A 198 -29.10 14.34 -14.07
N GLY A 199 -28.45 13.29 -13.60
CA GLY A 199 -27.67 12.38 -14.42
C GLY A 199 -27.37 11.08 -13.70
N VAL A 200 -26.62 10.21 -14.36
CA VAL A 200 -26.21 8.89 -13.86
C VAL A 200 -24.79 8.96 -13.34
N LEU A 201 -24.56 8.58 -12.09
CA LEU A 201 -23.23 8.57 -11.46
C LEU A 201 -22.78 7.13 -11.25
N LEU A 202 -21.61 6.80 -11.76
CA LEU A 202 -21.05 5.46 -11.72
C LEU A 202 -19.94 5.37 -10.66
N PHE A 203 -20.08 4.46 -9.71
CA PHE A 203 -19.14 4.26 -8.61
C PHE A 203 -18.56 2.84 -8.66
N SER A 204 -17.23 2.75 -8.79
CA SER A 204 -16.51 1.47 -8.77
C SER A 204 -15.96 1.15 -7.37
N HIS A 205 -16.57 0.16 -6.73
CA HIS A 205 -16.37 -0.26 -5.34
C HIS A 205 -15.28 -1.32 -5.20
N TYR A 206 -14.16 -0.89 -4.64
CA TYR A 206 -13.11 -1.73 -4.08
C TYR A 206 -12.99 -1.48 -2.59
N VAL A 207 -12.26 -2.34 -1.87
CA VAL A 207 -12.04 -2.21 -0.42
C VAL A 207 -11.40 -0.85 -0.05
N TRP A 208 -10.61 -0.27 -0.94
CA TRP A 208 -9.97 1.04 -0.76
C TRP A 208 -10.81 2.24 -1.20
N SER A 209 -11.75 2.09 -2.15
CA SER A 209 -12.53 3.22 -2.69
C SER A 209 -13.91 3.38 -2.07
N THR A 210 -14.48 2.32 -1.49
CA THR A 210 -15.89 2.26 -1.10
C THR A 210 -16.34 3.42 -0.21
N ARG A 211 -15.54 3.75 0.82
CA ARG A 211 -15.90 4.84 1.74
C ARG A 211 -15.92 6.22 1.06
N GLY A 212 -15.03 6.48 0.11
CA GLY A 212 -15.03 7.73 -0.65
C GLY A 212 -16.21 7.81 -1.61
N ASN A 213 -16.47 6.72 -2.33
CA ASN A 213 -17.61 6.61 -3.25
C ASN A 213 -18.94 6.85 -2.55
N LEU A 214 -19.15 6.27 -1.36
CA LEU A 214 -20.39 6.47 -0.59
C LEU A 214 -20.56 7.95 -0.16
N ARG A 215 -19.47 8.62 0.26
CA ARG A 215 -19.50 10.04 0.60
C ARG A 215 -19.87 10.91 -0.61
N GLN A 216 -19.25 10.65 -1.76
CA GLN A 216 -19.54 11.35 -3.01
C GLN A 216 -20.97 11.09 -3.48
N SER A 217 -21.47 9.86 -3.36
CA SER A 217 -22.85 9.51 -3.69
C SER A 217 -23.85 10.21 -2.78
N ALA A 218 -23.58 10.32 -1.47
CA ALA A 218 -24.42 11.07 -0.54
C ALA A 218 -24.48 12.55 -0.95
N LEU A 219 -23.33 13.16 -1.22
CA LEU A 219 -23.23 14.56 -1.66
C LEU A 219 -24.00 14.81 -2.96
N ALA A 220 -23.88 13.92 -3.94
CA ALA A 220 -24.64 14.04 -5.19
C ALA A 220 -26.16 14.04 -4.92
N LYS A 221 -26.64 13.16 -4.04
CA LYS A 221 -28.07 13.10 -3.66
C LYS A 221 -28.56 14.31 -2.87
N GLU A 222 -27.70 14.91 -2.05
CA GLU A 222 -28.00 16.18 -1.35
C GLU A 222 -28.18 17.34 -2.33
N ILE A 223 -27.43 17.33 -3.44
CA ILE A 223 -27.51 18.36 -4.48
C ILE A 223 -28.78 18.19 -5.33
N ASP A 224 -29.02 16.98 -5.85
CA ASP A 224 -30.27 16.66 -6.54
C ASP A 224 -30.68 15.19 -6.29
N PRO A 225 -31.82 14.94 -5.61
CA PRO A 225 -32.26 13.57 -5.30
C PRO A 225 -32.59 12.74 -6.55
N ARG A 226 -32.77 13.38 -7.72
CA ARG A 226 -33.05 12.72 -9.01
C ARG A 226 -31.85 12.04 -9.61
N HIS A 227 -30.62 12.41 -9.22
CA HIS A 227 -29.42 11.71 -9.64
C HIS A 227 -29.60 10.20 -9.47
N LEU A 228 -29.19 9.41 -10.46
CA LEU A 228 -29.18 7.96 -10.37
C LEU A 228 -27.79 7.51 -9.96
N THR A 229 -27.64 6.94 -8.76
CA THR A 229 -26.36 6.47 -8.24
C THR A 229 -26.21 4.97 -8.45
N VAL A 230 -25.23 4.58 -9.26
CA VAL A 230 -24.99 3.19 -9.68
C VAL A 230 -23.68 2.71 -9.09
N HIS A 231 -23.74 1.72 -8.21
CA HIS A 231 -22.62 1.20 -7.45
C HIS A 231 -22.32 -0.22 -7.90
N GLY A 232 -21.11 -0.48 -8.40
CA GLY A 232 -20.69 -1.82 -8.83
C GLY A 232 -19.24 -2.09 -8.45
N GLY A 233 -18.75 -3.30 -8.67
CA GLY A 233 -17.37 -3.70 -8.35
C GLY A 233 -17.29 -4.76 -7.24
N PRO A 234 -16.08 -5.30 -6.98
CA PRO A 234 -15.92 -6.48 -6.11
C PRO A 234 -16.39 -6.29 -4.66
N ASN A 235 -16.40 -5.04 -4.16
CA ASN A 235 -16.83 -4.73 -2.79
C ASN A 235 -18.33 -4.40 -2.68
N ALA A 236 -19.07 -4.37 -3.79
CA ALA A 236 -20.52 -4.32 -3.75
C ALA A 236 -21.08 -5.64 -3.19
N PRO A 237 -21.95 -5.62 -2.17
CA PRO A 237 -22.42 -6.86 -1.53
C PRO A 237 -23.23 -7.71 -2.53
N GLY A 238 -23.07 -9.03 -2.48
CA GLY A 238 -23.75 -9.98 -3.36
C GLY A 238 -24.80 -10.85 -2.66
N TYR A 239 -24.64 -11.08 -1.35
CA TYR A 239 -25.59 -11.84 -0.54
C TYR A 239 -26.86 -11.03 -0.28
N PRO A 240 -28.08 -11.61 -0.40
CA PRO A 240 -29.34 -10.87 -0.27
C PRO A 240 -29.42 -9.99 0.98
N ASP A 241 -29.21 -10.56 2.16
CA ASP A 241 -29.30 -9.85 3.45
C ASP A 241 -28.25 -8.74 3.58
N ASP A 242 -27.05 -8.93 3.00
CA ASP A 242 -25.99 -7.93 3.01
C ASP A 242 -26.30 -6.76 2.07
N VAL A 243 -26.92 -7.03 0.92
CA VAL A 243 -27.38 -5.99 -0.01
C VAL A 243 -28.53 -5.19 0.60
N GLU A 244 -29.48 -5.87 1.23
CA GLU A 244 -30.59 -5.23 1.94
C GLU A 244 -30.08 -4.32 3.06
N ARG A 245 -29.16 -4.82 3.89
CA ARG A 245 -28.52 -4.02 4.94
C ARG A 245 -27.73 -2.84 4.36
N PHE A 246 -26.93 -3.08 3.33
CA PHE A 246 -26.17 -2.02 2.67
C PHE A 246 -27.06 -0.92 2.12
N LEU A 247 -28.16 -1.25 1.44
CA LEU A 247 -29.12 -0.26 0.98
C LEU A 247 -29.84 0.43 2.15
N ALA A 248 -30.18 -0.28 3.23
CA ALA A 248 -30.78 0.36 4.41
C ALA A 248 -29.83 1.40 5.05
N GLU A 249 -28.54 1.08 5.17
CA GLU A 249 -27.50 1.95 5.76
C GLU A 249 -27.09 3.11 4.84
N HIS A 250 -27.27 2.96 3.52
CA HIS A 250 -26.81 3.91 2.51
C HIS A 250 -27.98 4.37 1.62
N PRO A 251 -28.92 5.20 2.12
CA PRO A 251 -30.12 5.61 1.39
C PRO A 251 -29.83 6.39 0.10
N HIS A 252 -28.61 6.93 -0.04
CA HIS A 252 -28.14 7.62 -1.24
C HIS A 252 -27.72 6.69 -2.38
N VAL A 253 -27.70 5.37 -2.17
CA VAL A 253 -27.44 4.34 -3.20
C VAL A 253 -28.76 3.91 -3.83
N ASP A 254 -28.89 4.06 -5.15
CA ASP A 254 -30.07 3.65 -5.91
C ASP A 254 -29.95 2.23 -6.49
N VAL A 255 -28.79 1.91 -7.08
CA VAL A 255 -28.57 0.65 -7.81
C VAL A 255 -27.25 0.00 -7.37
N VAL A 256 -27.31 -1.30 -7.07
CA VAL A 256 -26.14 -2.15 -6.84
C VAL A 256 -26.00 -3.13 -8.00
N VAL A 257 -24.87 -3.09 -8.72
CA VAL A 257 -24.54 -3.98 -9.83
C VAL A 257 -23.73 -5.17 -9.30
N HIS A 258 -24.15 -6.38 -9.67
CA HIS A 258 -23.55 -7.65 -9.24
C HIS A 258 -22.73 -8.28 -10.36
N GLY A 259 -21.45 -8.53 -10.09
CA GLY A 259 -20.56 -9.19 -11.05
C GLY A 259 -19.95 -8.22 -12.05
N GLU A 260 -19.93 -8.62 -13.32
CA GLU A 260 -19.40 -7.82 -14.44
C GLU A 260 -20.41 -6.72 -14.81
N GLY A 261 -19.90 -5.50 -15.05
CA GLY A 261 -20.71 -4.29 -15.11
C GLY A 261 -21.05 -3.81 -16.52
N GLU A 262 -20.38 -4.35 -17.53
CA GLU A 262 -20.41 -3.83 -18.90
C GLU A 262 -21.80 -3.93 -19.52
N ASP A 263 -22.32 -5.15 -19.68
CA ASP A 263 -23.68 -5.36 -20.18
C ASP A 263 -24.74 -4.81 -19.20
N ALA A 264 -24.44 -4.85 -17.90
CA ALA A 264 -25.38 -4.38 -16.87
C ALA A 264 -25.61 -2.87 -16.99
N LEU A 265 -24.56 -2.09 -17.27
CA LEU A 265 -24.69 -0.65 -17.49
C LEU A 265 -25.45 -0.35 -18.78
N VAL A 266 -25.17 -1.06 -19.88
CA VAL A 266 -25.88 -0.90 -21.15
C VAL A 266 -27.38 -1.10 -20.95
N ASP A 267 -27.78 -2.22 -20.33
CA ASP A 267 -29.19 -2.52 -20.08
C ASP A 267 -29.83 -1.53 -19.09
N LEU A 268 -29.06 -1.06 -18.08
CA LEU A 268 -29.53 -0.05 -17.14
C LEU A 268 -29.80 1.28 -17.84
N LEU A 269 -28.90 1.75 -18.70
CA LEU A 269 -29.08 3.00 -19.46
C LEU A 269 -30.28 2.89 -20.43
N ARG A 270 -30.48 1.73 -21.06
CA ARG A 270 -31.69 1.47 -21.89
C ARG A 270 -32.97 1.54 -21.05
N ALA A 271 -32.97 0.94 -19.86
CA ALA A 271 -34.12 1.00 -18.95
C ALA A 271 -34.38 2.43 -18.43
N VAL A 272 -33.33 3.20 -18.18
CA VAL A 272 -33.44 4.64 -17.85
C VAL A 272 -34.04 5.41 -19.02
N ALA A 273 -33.55 5.21 -20.24
CA ALA A 273 -34.05 5.89 -21.44
C ALA A 273 -35.52 5.55 -21.77
N ALA A 274 -35.98 4.36 -21.39
CA ALA A 274 -37.36 3.91 -21.57
C ALA A 274 -38.30 4.31 -20.41
N SER A 275 -37.80 5.03 -19.40
CA SER A 275 -38.57 5.44 -18.22
C SER A 275 -38.43 6.94 -17.93
N ASP A 276 -39.18 7.41 -16.95
CA ASP A 276 -39.14 8.78 -16.40
C ASP A 276 -38.28 8.85 -15.12
N ALA A 277 -37.38 7.87 -14.92
CA ALA A 277 -36.61 7.69 -13.69
C ALA A 277 -35.78 8.92 -13.30
N LEU A 278 -35.20 9.64 -14.26
CA LEU A 278 -34.39 10.84 -14.01
C LEU A 278 -35.21 12.14 -13.89
N GLU A 279 -36.51 12.09 -14.19
CA GLU A 279 -37.40 13.26 -14.18
C GLU A 279 -38.22 13.36 -12.90
N ARG A 280 -38.42 12.23 -12.22
CA ARG A 280 -39.25 12.09 -11.02
C ARG A 280 -38.42 11.99 -9.74
N THR A 281 -39.06 12.27 -8.61
CA THR A 281 -38.48 12.16 -7.26
C THR A 281 -39.26 11.21 -6.35
N ASP A 282 -40.34 10.59 -6.83
CA ASP A 282 -41.13 9.69 -5.98
C ASP A 282 -40.41 8.35 -5.73
N PRO A 283 -40.76 7.65 -4.64
CA PRO A 283 -40.05 6.45 -4.19
C PRO A 283 -40.03 5.30 -5.21
N ASP A 284 -41.03 5.23 -6.10
CA ASP A 284 -41.20 4.13 -7.05
C ASP A 284 -40.63 4.44 -8.44
N ARG A 285 -40.03 5.63 -8.65
CA ARG A 285 -39.46 6.06 -9.95
C ARG A 285 -38.44 5.08 -10.55
N LEU A 286 -37.79 4.27 -9.73
CA LEU A 286 -36.76 3.31 -10.14
C LEU A 286 -37.30 1.88 -10.35
N ALA A 287 -38.59 1.63 -10.11
CA ALA A 287 -39.16 0.29 -10.15
C ALA A 287 -38.92 -0.44 -11.49
N ALA A 288 -38.94 0.30 -12.61
CA ALA A 288 -38.67 -0.25 -13.93
C ALA A 288 -37.26 -0.84 -14.07
N LEU A 289 -36.27 -0.25 -13.38
CA LEU A 289 -34.88 -0.69 -13.45
C LEU A 289 -34.66 -2.06 -12.79
N ALA A 290 -35.56 -2.49 -11.90
CA ALA A 290 -35.46 -3.79 -11.24
C ALA A 290 -35.61 -4.99 -12.21
N SER A 291 -36.08 -4.75 -13.44
CA SER A 291 -36.12 -5.77 -14.50
C SER A 291 -34.75 -6.07 -15.12
N VAL A 292 -33.76 -5.20 -14.92
CA VAL A 292 -32.41 -5.34 -15.49
C VAL A 292 -31.70 -6.54 -14.86
N PRO A 293 -31.13 -7.46 -15.66
CA PRO A 293 -30.36 -8.58 -15.12
C PRO A 293 -29.08 -8.11 -14.43
N GLY A 294 -28.80 -8.68 -13.25
CA GLY A 294 -27.56 -8.45 -12.51
C GLY A 294 -27.56 -7.25 -11.60
N VAL A 295 -28.71 -6.62 -11.32
CA VAL A 295 -28.80 -5.47 -10.40
C VAL A 295 -29.74 -5.72 -9.23
N THR A 296 -29.50 -5.02 -8.12
CA THR A 296 -30.51 -4.77 -7.08
C THR A 296 -30.80 -3.28 -7.06
N VAL A 297 -32.09 -2.92 -7.09
CA VAL A 297 -32.55 -1.54 -7.17
C VAL A 297 -33.33 -1.18 -5.91
N ARG A 298 -33.12 0.03 -5.39
CA ARG A 298 -33.97 0.61 -4.36
C ARG A 298 -35.31 1.05 -4.95
N VAL A 299 -36.40 0.52 -4.41
CA VAL A 299 -37.78 0.92 -4.75
C VAL A 299 -38.52 1.25 -3.46
N GLY A 300 -38.63 2.54 -3.17
CA GLY A 300 -38.92 3.05 -1.83
C GLY A 300 -37.95 2.51 -0.78
N ASP A 301 -38.49 1.92 0.29
CA ASP A 301 -37.68 1.36 1.38
C ASP A 301 -37.23 -0.09 1.12
N ARG A 302 -37.50 -0.63 -0.08
CA ARG A 302 -37.24 -2.03 -0.41
C ARG A 302 -36.06 -2.16 -1.37
N ALA A 303 -35.25 -3.19 -1.15
CA ALA A 303 -34.29 -3.68 -2.13
C ALA A 303 -35.00 -4.68 -3.06
N VAL A 304 -35.08 -4.39 -4.35
CA VAL A 304 -35.69 -5.28 -5.34
C VAL A 304 -34.60 -5.85 -6.23
N ARG A 305 -34.36 -7.16 -6.10
CA ARG A 305 -33.33 -7.87 -6.87
C ARG A 305 -33.87 -8.26 -8.25
N GLY A 306 -33.18 -7.84 -9.29
CA GLY A 306 -33.47 -8.24 -10.66
C GLY A 306 -33.02 -9.67 -10.99
N PRO A 307 -33.30 -10.14 -12.23
CA PRO A 307 -32.87 -11.46 -12.68
C PRO A 307 -31.35 -11.66 -12.55
N LYS A 308 -30.89 -12.90 -12.38
CA LYS A 308 -29.45 -13.19 -12.37
C LYS A 308 -28.86 -12.96 -13.77
N ARG A 309 -27.76 -12.21 -13.86
CA ARG A 309 -26.95 -12.07 -15.07
C ARG A 309 -25.98 -13.25 -15.20
N LYS A 310 -25.83 -13.75 -16.42
CA LYS A 310 -24.77 -14.71 -16.76
C LYS A 310 -23.47 -13.95 -16.94
N ARG A 311 -22.38 -14.57 -16.53
CA ARG A 311 -21.04 -14.05 -16.77
C ARG A 311 -20.77 -13.92 -18.27
N ILE A 312 -20.06 -12.86 -18.66
CA ILE A 312 -19.59 -12.60 -20.02
C ILE A 312 -18.78 -13.80 -20.50
N ALA A 313 -19.20 -14.36 -21.63
CA ALA A 313 -18.60 -15.56 -22.19
C ALA A 313 -17.39 -15.24 -23.09
N ASP A 314 -17.52 -14.16 -23.86
CA ASP A 314 -16.52 -13.62 -24.77
C ASP A 314 -16.14 -12.22 -24.27
N LEU A 315 -14.92 -12.08 -23.75
CA LEU A 315 -14.47 -10.81 -23.18
C LEU A 315 -14.17 -9.77 -24.27
N ASP A 316 -13.91 -10.21 -25.51
CA ASP A 316 -13.61 -9.33 -26.63
C ASP A 316 -14.85 -8.68 -27.26
N ALA A 317 -16.04 -9.12 -26.86
CA ALA A 317 -17.30 -8.44 -27.19
C ALA A 317 -17.36 -7.01 -26.60
N THR A 318 -16.68 -6.77 -25.48
CA THR A 318 -16.56 -5.44 -24.87
C THR A 318 -15.34 -4.71 -25.46
N PRO A 319 -15.49 -3.50 -26.03
CA PRO A 319 -14.36 -2.74 -26.53
C PRO A 319 -13.34 -2.40 -25.44
N SER A 320 -12.06 -2.34 -25.84
CA SER A 320 -11.00 -1.89 -24.94
C SER A 320 -11.08 -0.37 -24.74
N PRO A 321 -11.06 0.15 -23.50
CA PRO A 321 -11.05 1.59 -23.28
C PRO A 321 -9.76 2.26 -23.74
N TYR A 322 -8.65 1.51 -23.82
CA TYR A 322 -7.39 1.99 -24.41
C TYR A 322 -7.53 2.18 -25.92
N LEU A 323 -8.10 1.19 -26.62
CA LEU A 323 -8.13 1.16 -28.08
C LEU A 323 -9.36 1.87 -28.68
N ALA A 324 -10.44 2.01 -27.91
CA ALA A 324 -11.68 2.67 -28.31
C ALA A 324 -11.70 4.18 -28.03
N GLY A 325 -10.60 4.74 -27.52
CA GLY A 325 -10.45 6.18 -27.25
C GLY A 325 -11.08 6.68 -25.95
N THR A 326 -11.62 5.79 -25.11
CA THR A 326 -12.19 6.17 -23.79
C THR A 326 -11.15 6.82 -22.88
N PHE A 327 -9.87 6.47 -23.05
CA PHE A 327 -8.75 6.97 -22.25
C PHE A 327 -7.85 7.99 -22.98
N ASP A 328 -8.20 8.44 -24.18
CA ASP A 328 -7.30 9.27 -25.00
C ASP A 328 -6.94 10.63 -24.36
N ASP A 329 -7.79 11.16 -23.50
CA ASP A 329 -7.57 12.44 -22.80
C ASP A 329 -6.76 12.32 -21.50
N LEU A 330 -6.31 11.11 -21.13
CA LEU A 330 -5.57 10.87 -19.89
C LEU A 330 -4.06 11.12 -20.04
N ASP A 331 -3.48 11.84 -19.07
CA ASP A 331 -2.03 11.94 -18.90
C ASP A 331 -1.49 10.70 -18.16
N LEU A 332 -0.63 9.93 -18.83
CA LEU A 332 -0.09 8.68 -18.31
C LEU A 332 1.28 8.82 -17.64
N ALA A 333 1.90 10.01 -17.66
CA ALA A 333 3.21 10.20 -17.03
C ALA A 333 3.13 9.91 -15.51
N GLY A 334 4.05 9.13 -14.95
CA GLY A 334 3.98 8.76 -13.53
C GLY A 334 2.86 7.79 -13.17
N THR A 335 2.21 7.14 -14.15
CA THR A 335 1.07 6.26 -13.89
C THR A 335 1.48 4.79 -13.94
N LEU A 336 0.99 4.03 -12.95
CA LEU A 336 0.93 2.57 -12.98
C LEU A 336 -0.42 2.16 -13.59
N ALA A 337 -0.43 1.85 -14.89
CA ALA A 337 -1.66 1.55 -15.61
C ALA A 337 -2.07 0.08 -15.44
N VAL A 338 -3.37 -0.18 -15.24
CA VAL A 338 -3.88 -1.54 -15.02
C VAL A 338 -4.17 -2.23 -16.34
N VAL A 339 -3.65 -3.43 -16.57
CA VAL A 339 -3.98 -4.26 -17.74
C VAL A 339 -4.61 -5.55 -17.23
N GLU A 340 -5.81 -5.88 -17.71
CA GLU A 340 -6.50 -7.14 -17.40
C GLU A 340 -6.40 -8.05 -18.63
N THR A 341 -5.72 -9.19 -18.51
CA THR A 341 -5.53 -10.11 -19.65
C THR A 341 -6.49 -11.29 -19.57
N ASN A 342 -7.01 -11.57 -18.38
CA ASN A 342 -8.01 -12.60 -18.13
C ASN A 342 -8.90 -12.29 -16.92
N ARG A 343 -10.04 -12.99 -16.83
CA ARG A 343 -10.98 -12.92 -15.71
C ARG A 343 -11.21 -14.28 -15.09
N GLY A 344 -11.22 -14.29 -13.76
CA GLY A 344 -11.47 -15.48 -12.95
C GLY A 344 -10.20 -16.16 -12.48
N CYS A 345 -10.36 -17.19 -11.66
CA CYS A 345 -9.25 -17.88 -11.02
C CYS A 345 -9.64 -19.34 -10.76
N PRO A 346 -8.85 -20.36 -11.16
CA PRO A 346 -9.24 -21.76 -11.02
C PRO A 346 -9.24 -22.26 -9.57
N PHE A 347 -8.68 -21.48 -8.64
CA PHE A 347 -8.59 -21.83 -7.23
C PHE A 347 -9.89 -21.52 -6.47
N GLY A 348 -10.19 -22.32 -5.44
CA GLY A 348 -11.39 -22.16 -4.61
C GLY A 348 -11.13 -21.58 -3.22
N CYS A 349 -10.12 -20.71 -3.07
CA CYS A 349 -9.68 -20.18 -1.77
C CYS A 349 -10.85 -19.48 -1.05
N THR A 350 -11.14 -19.85 0.19
CA THR A 350 -12.33 -19.35 0.90
C THR A 350 -12.27 -17.86 1.18
N PHE A 351 -11.08 -17.31 1.41
CA PHE A 351 -10.86 -15.88 1.69
C PHE A 351 -10.93 -14.98 0.44
N CYS A 352 -11.04 -15.56 -0.76
CA CYS A 352 -10.88 -14.83 -2.02
C CYS A 352 -12.21 -14.69 -2.78
N ASP A 353 -12.48 -13.50 -3.33
CA ASP A 353 -13.65 -13.26 -4.17
C ASP A 353 -13.45 -13.76 -5.63
N TRP A 354 -12.22 -13.78 -6.12
CA TRP A 354 -11.88 -14.21 -7.49
C TRP A 354 -12.13 -15.69 -7.75
N GLY A 355 -11.90 -16.53 -6.73
CA GLY A 355 -12.04 -17.98 -6.80
C GLY A 355 -13.42 -18.51 -6.41
N SER A 356 -14.38 -17.61 -6.16
CA SER A 356 -15.75 -17.99 -5.80
C SER A 356 -16.36 -18.90 -6.87
N ALA A 357 -17.29 -19.78 -6.48
CA ALA A 357 -17.82 -20.83 -7.37
C ALA A 357 -18.38 -20.31 -8.71
N THR A 358 -18.75 -19.03 -8.79
CA THR A 358 -19.24 -18.35 -10.00
C THR A 358 -18.13 -17.84 -10.92
N ARG A 359 -16.89 -17.75 -10.43
CA ARG A 359 -15.73 -17.14 -11.11
C ARG A 359 -14.56 -18.10 -11.35
N SER A 360 -14.75 -19.40 -11.09
CA SER A 360 -13.70 -20.43 -11.19
C SER A 360 -13.21 -20.72 -12.62
N ARG A 361 -14.05 -20.53 -13.64
CA ARG A 361 -13.65 -20.73 -15.04
C ARG A 361 -12.89 -19.50 -15.55
N VAL A 362 -11.63 -19.66 -15.96
CA VAL A 362 -10.87 -18.53 -16.52
C VAL A 362 -11.38 -18.19 -17.93
N ARG A 363 -11.52 -16.89 -18.21
CA ARG A 363 -11.83 -16.32 -19.54
C ARG A 363 -10.70 -15.40 -19.93
N PHE A 364 -10.26 -15.46 -21.17
CA PHE A 364 -9.11 -14.72 -21.66
C PHE A 364 -9.60 -13.64 -22.63
N TYR A 365 -8.96 -12.47 -22.60
CA TYR A 365 -8.99 -11.57 -23.75
C TYR A 365 -8.05 -12.10 -24.83
N ASP A 366 -8.33 -11.74 -26.08
CA ASP A 366 -7.44 -12.01 -27.19
C ASP A 366 -6.04 -11.38 -26.95
N VAL A 367 -4.99 -12.13 -27.28
CA VAL A 367 -3.60 -11.70 -27.01
C VAL A 367 -3.23 -10.48 -27.86
N GLU A 368 -3.76 -10.35 -29.08
CA GLU A 368 -3.47 -9.20 -29.94
C GLU A 368 -4.16 -7.93 -29.46
N ARG A 369 -5.35 -8.05 -28.86
CA ARG A 369 -5.95 -6.94 -28.11
C ARG A 369 -5.02 -6.50 -26.98
N VAL A 370 -4.59 -7.43 -26.12
CA VAL A 370 -3.71 -7.13 -24.98
C VAL A 370 -2.39 -6.49 -25.44
N ARG A 371 -1.80 -7.02 -26.53
CA ARG A 371 -0.62 -6.42 -27.18
C ARG A 371 -0.87 -4.98 -27.60
N GLY A 372 -2.02 -4.70 -28.21
CA GLY A 372 -2.43 -3.35 -28.60
C GLY A 372 -2.56 -2.41 -27.40
N GLU A 373 -3.14 -2.87 -26.30
CA GLU A 373 -3.28 -2.10 -25.06
C GLU A 373 -1.91 -1.75 -24.45
N ILE A 374 -1.00 -2.72 -24.39
CA ILE A 374 0.38 -2.54 -23.91
C ILE A 374 1.13 -1.52 -24.79
N GLU A 375 1.03 -1.65 -26.11
CA GLU A 375 1.66 -0.73 -27.06
C GLU A 375 1.11 0.70 -26.90
N TRP A 376 -0.21 0.83 -26.77
CA TRP A 376 -0.88 2.13 -26.56
C TRP A 376 -0.39 2.82 -25.28
N LEU A 377 -0.25 2.06 -24.19
CA LEU A 377 0.23 2.54 -22.89
C LEU A 377 1.70 2.96 -22.95
N ALA A 378 2.55 2.11 -23.52
CA ALA A 378 3.99 2.38 -23.63
C ALA A 378 4.29 3.59 -24.52
N ALA A 379 3.63 3.70 -25.69
CA ALA A 379 3.80 4.82 -26.61
C ALA A 379 3.36 6.17 -26.02
N ARG A 380 2.47 6.15 -25.02
CA ARG A 380 2.01 7.34 -24.29
C ARG A 380 2.76 7.57 -22.97
N GLY A 381 3.83 6.82 -22.70
CA GLY A 381 4.73 7.07 -21.57
C GLY A 381 4.21 6.60 -20.21
N ALA A 382 3.35 5.57 -20.17
CA ALA A 382 2.98 4.94 -18.90
C ALA A 382 4.25 4.39 -18.19
N ASP A 383 4.48 4.80 -16.95
CA ASP A 383 5.71 4.44 -16.22
C ASP A 383 5.70 2.99 -15.75
N GLY A 384 4.53 2.45 -15.42
CA GLY A 384 4.40 1.05 -15.05
C GLY A 384 3.13 0.39 -15.54
N LEU A 385 3.13 -0.93 -15.54
CA LEU A 385 1.96 -1.77 -15.77
C LEU A 385 1.63 -2.58 -14.52
N PHE A 386 0.36 -2.63 -14.14
CA PHE A 386 -0.16 -3.57 -13.16
C PHE A 386 -1.01 -4.61 -13.88
N ILE A 387 -0.52 -5.84 -13.98
CA ILE A 387 -1.30 -6.94 -14.57
C ILE A 387 -2.29 -7.42 -13.53
N ALA A 388 -3.58 -7.14 -13.76
CA ALA A 388 -4.65 -7.37 -12.78
C ALA A 388 -5.00 -8.84 -12.58
N ASP A 389 -4.48 -9.74 -13.40
CA ASP A 389 -4.76 -11.17 -13.35
C ASP A 389 -4.45 -11.79 -11.98
N ALA A 390 -5.26 -12.76 -11.55
CA ALA A 390 -5.06 -13.44 -10.27
C ALA A 390 -3.85 -14.38 -10.24
N ASN A 391 -3.30 -14.78 -11.39
CA ASN A 391 -2.30 -15.84 -11.50
C ASN A 391 -1.48 -15.70 -12.79
N PHE A 392 -0.69 -14.63 -12.93
CA PHE A 392 0.11 -14.40 -14.12
C PHE A 392 1.38 -15.28 -14.11
N GLY A 393 1.70 -15.89 -15.25
CA GLY A 393 2.72 -16.93 -15.38
C GLY A 393 2.17 -18.34 -15.18
N ALA A 394 0.85 -18.53 -15.30
CA ALA A 394 0.18 -19.82 -15.16
C ALA A 394 -0.26 -20.43 -16.50
N PHE A 395 -0.24 -19.64 -17.56
CA PHE A 395 -0.67 -20.05 -18.91
C PHE A 395 0.39 -19.69 -19.94
N ASP A 396 0.58 -20.52 -20.98
CA ASP A 396 1.60 -20.29 -22.02
C ASP A 396 1.52 -18.88 -22.64
N ARG A 397 0.30 -18.35 -22.82
CA ARG A 397 0.05 -16.99 -23.33
C ARG A 397 0.66 -15.88 -22.47
N ASP A 398 0.90 -16.14 -21.18
CA ASP A 398 1.46 -15.14 -20.27
C ASP A 398 2.91 -14.82 -20.67
N LEU A 399 3.63 -15.77 -21.24
CA LEU A 399 4.95 -15.52 -21.84
C LEU A 399 4.84 -14.65 -23.09
N GLU A 400 3.88 -14.91 -23.97
CA GLU A 400 3.63 -14.07 -25.16
C GLU A 400 3.29 -12.62 -24.78
N ILE A 401 2.56 -12.43 -23.68
CA ILE A 401 2.23 -11.11 -23.13
C ILE A 401 3.50 -10.45 -22.56
N ALA A 402 4.33 -11.18 -21.82
CA ALA A 402 5.60 -10.67 -21.32
C ALA A 402 6.55 -10.25 -22.48
N GLU A 403 6.57 -11.01 -23.57
CA GLU A 403 7.27 -10.65 -24.81
C GLU A 403 6.74 -9.35 -25.42
N ALA A 404 5.41 -9.16 -25.45
CA ALA A 404 4.80 -7.90 -25.90
C ALA A 404 5.23 -6.71 -25.02
N ILE A 405 5.29 -6.89 -23.70
CA ILE A 405 5.75 -5.86 -22.75
C ILE A 405 7.23 -5.52 -22.99
N ALA A 406 8.09 -6.53 -23.08
CA ALA A 406 9.53 -6.36 -23.30
C ALA A 406 9.81 -5.65 -24.64
N GLU A 407 9.02 -5.96 -25.65
CA GLU A 407 9.11 -5.33 -26.96
C GLU A 407 8.64 -3.87 -26.94
N ALA A 408 7.53 -3.56 -26.27
CA ALA A 408 7.06 -2.19 -26.09
C ALA A 408 8.12 -1.34 -25.35
N LYS A 409 8.77 -1.91 -24.33
CA LYS A 409 9.92 -1.31 -23.64
C LYS A 409 11.07 -0.98 -24.58
N ARG A 410 11.47 -1.91 -25.44
CA ARG A 410 12.56 -1.67 -26.40
C ARG A 410 12.23 -0.53 -27.38
N ARG A 411 10.96 -0.40 -27.80
CA ARG A 411 10.54 0.65 -28.74
C ARG A 411 10.39 2.02 -28.10
N HIS A 412 9.77 2.09 -26.92
CA HIS A 412 9.30 3.35 -26.34
C HIS A 412 10.04 3.76 -25.07
N GLY A 413 10.87 2.89 -24.49
CA GLY A 413 11.49 3.10 -23.18
C GLY A 413 10.57 2.82 -21.99
N HIS A 414 9.30 2.48 -22.25
CA HIS A 414 8.24 2.22 -21.30
C HIS A 414 7.60 0.83 -21.51
N PRO A 415 7.13 0.14 -20.46
CA PRO A 415 7.13 0.57 -19.06
C PRO A 415 8.51 0.43 -18.41
N ARG A 416 8.71 1.07 -17.25
CA ARG A 416 9.90 0.91 -16.40
C ARG A 416 9.66 -0.09 -15.28
N GLN A 417 8.40 -0.32 -14.94
CA GLN A 417 8.00 -1.24 -13.89
C GLN A 417 6.84 -2.12 -14.35
N VAL A 418 6.85 -3.40 -13.95
CA VAL A 418 5.69 -4.29 -14.11
C VAL A 418 5.41 -4.98 -12.79
N VAL A 419 4.16 -4.88 -12.33
CA VAL A 419 3.66 -5.48 -11.10
C VAL A 419 2.60 -6.50 -11.47
N PHE A 420 2.71 -7.72 -10.94
CA PHE A 420 1.73 -8.79 -11.18
C PHE A 420 1.69 -9.79 -10.04
N THR A 421 0.58 -10.54 -9.95
CA THR A 421 0.45 -11.64 -8.99
C THR A 421 1.05 -12.91 -9.58
N PHE A 422 2.04 -13.49 -8.89
CA PHE A 422 2.75 -14.68 -9.37
C PHE A 422 1.85 -15.91 -9.42
N ALA A 423 2.18 -16.81 -10.35
CA ALA A 423 1.61 -18.14 -10.43
C ALA A 423 1.73 -18.89 -9.08
N LYS A 424 0.62 -19.52 -8.67
CA LYS A 424 0.42 -20.08 -7.33
C LYS A 424 0.77 -21.55 -7.20
N ASP A 425 0.97 -22.25 -8.31
CA ASP A 425 1.10 -23.71 -8.38
C ASP A 425 2.16 -24.21 -9.37
N THR A 426 2.83 -23.32 -10.10
CA THR A 426 4.02 -23.62 -10.91
C THR A 426 4.96 -22.41 -10.99
N ALA A 427 6.26 -22.67 -11.17
CA ALA A 427 7.29 -21.66 -11.42
C ALA A 427 7.85 -21.72 -12.87
N ASP A 428 7.32 -22.59 -13.73
CA ASP A 428 7.90 -22.92 -15.04
C ASP A 428 7.88 -21.77 -16.04
N LEU A 429 6.80 -20.99 -16.06
CA LEU A 429 6.72 -19.78 -16.89
C LEU A 429 7.13 -18.53 -16.11
N LEU A 430 6.97 -18.54 -14.79
CA LEU A 430 7.28 -17.38 -13.93
C LEU A 430 8.75 -16.95 -14.07
N ILE A 431 9.69 -17.90 -13.99
CA ILE A 431 11.12 -17.58 -14.07
C ILE A 431 11.49 -17.01 -15.45
N PRO A 432 11.15 -17.65 -16.59
CA PRO A 432 11.37 -17.06 -17.92
C PRO A 432 10.76 -15.67 -18.10
N ILE A 433 9.57 -15.41 -17.54
CA ILE A 433 8.92 -14.10 -17.60
C ILE A 433 9.74 -13.05 -16.84
N VAL A 434 10.14 -13.35 -15.60
CA VAL A 434 10.95 -12.44 -14.78
C VAL A 434 12.29 -12.15 -15.48
N ASP A 435 12.94 -13.19 -16.01
CA ASP A 435 14.22 -13.10 -16.72
C ASP A 435 14.12 -12.16 -17.93
N LEU A 436 13.10 -12.40 -18.77
CA LEU A 436 12.85 -11.60 -19.95
C LEU A 436 12.64 -10.12 -19.63
N LEU A 437 11.83 -9.81 -18.62
CA LEU A 437 11.53 -8.43 -18.23
C LEU A 437 12.75 -7.75 -17.60
N TRP A 438 13.48 -8.46 -16.74
CA TRP A 438 14.69 -7.95 -16.11
C TRP A 438 15.78 -7.62 -17.14
N ASP A 439 16.01 -8.50 -18.13
CA ASP A 439 17.04 -8.34 -19.15
C ASP A 439 16.85 -7.09 -20.03
N VAL A 440 15.61 -6.60 -20.16
CA VAL A 440 15.30 -5.34 -20.86
C VAL A 440 15.22 -4.11 -19.95
N GLY A 441 15.62 -4.25 -18.68
CA GLY A 441 15.64 -3.17 -17.70
C GLY A 441 14.24 -2.76 -17.23
N ILE A 442 13.34 -3.73 -17.06
CA ILE A 442 12.06 -3.55 -16.37
C ILE A 442 12.19 -4.06 -14.94
N ASP A 443 11.81 -3.22 -13.98
CA ASP A 443 11.72 -3.61 -12.58
C ASP A 443 10.47 -4.47 -12.34
N VAL A 444 10.67 -5.65 -11.77
CA VAL A 444 9.59 -6.58 -11.40
C VAL A 444 9.53 -6.70 -9.87
N ASP A 445 8.35 -6.51 -9.29
CA ASP A 445 8.13 -6.74 -7.86
C ASP A 445 7.96 -8.24 -7.58
N GLY A 446 8.93 -8.84 -6.87
CA GLY A 446 8.91 -10.24 -6.49
C GLY A 446 8.03 -10.49 -5.28
N ASN A 447 6.81 -10.99 -5.49
CA ASN A 447 5.90 -11.33 -4.41
C ASN A 447 5.27 -12.72 -4.56
N LEU A 448 5.61 -13.60 -3.63
CA LEU A 448 5.08 -14.95 -3.54
C LEU A 448 3.74 -14.98 -2.79
N ALA A 449 2.79 -15.75 -3.32
CA ALA A 449 1.48 -15.93 -2.70
C ALA A 449 1.47 -17.10 -1.68
N LEU A 450 2.28 -17.06 -0.63
CA LEU A 450 2.35 -18.14 0.37
C LEU A 450 1.12 -18.21 1.28
N GLN A 451 0.67 -17.08 1.81
CA GLN A 451 -0.42 -16.91 2.79
C GLN A 451 -0.14 -17.60 4.15
N THR A 452 0.24 -18.87 4.16
CA THR A 452 0.71 -19.66 5.32
C THR A 452 1.36 -20.95 4.82
N VAL A 453 2.25 -21.57 5.59
CA VAL A 453 2.77 -22.93 5.35
C VAL A 453 2.03 -24.01 6.14
N ASP A 454 1.06 -23.63 6.98
CA ASP A 454 0.32 -24.56 7.81
C ASP A 454 -0.69 -25.38 6.98
N GLU A 455 -0.35 -26.64 6.72
CA GLU A 455 -1.15 -27.56 5.90
C GLU A 455 -2.61 -27.77 6.40
N PRO A 456 -2.89 -27.88 7.71
CA PRO A 456 -4.27 -27.83 8.23
C PRO A 456 -5.04 -26.57 7.81
N THR A 457 -4.45 -25.38 7.99
CA THR A 457 -5.05 -24.10 7.60
C THR A 457 -5.26 -24.06 6.09
N LEU A 458 -4.25 -24.40 5.29
CA LEU A 458 -4.32 -24.43 3.82
C LEU A 458 -5.50 -25.29 3.32
N ARG A 459 -5.67 -26.49 3.86
CA ARG A 459 -6.79 -27.38 3.51
C ARG A 459 -8.14 -26.77 3.87
N LEU A 460 -8.25 -26.16 5.05
CA LEU A 460 -9.49 -25.54 5.52
C LEU A 460 -9.87 -24.37 4.61
N VAL A 461 -8.92 -23.49 4.28
CA VAL A 461 -9.16 -22.35 3.40
C VAL A 461 -9.10 -22.69 1.91
N ARG A 462 -8.94 -23.97 1.56
CA ARG A 462 -8.89 -24.49 0.17
C ARG A 462 -7.82 -23.81 -0.68
N ARG A 463 -6.68 -23.51 -0.06
CA ARG A 463 -5.50 -22.93 -0.70
C ARG A 463 -4.51 -24.04 -1.04
N LYS A 464 -3.95 -23.98 -2.26
CA LYS A 464 -2.84 -24.82 -2.71
C LYS A 464 -1.64 -23.93 -3.02
N ASN A 465 -0.55 -24.09 -2.29
CA ASN A 465 0.68 -23.33 -2.51
C ASN A 465 1.58 -23.96 -3.57
N LEU A 466 2.63 -23.22 -3.94
CA LEU A 466 3.72 -23.79 -4.72
C LEU A 466 4.37 -24.93 -3.91
N PRO A 467 4.85 -25.99 -4.57
CA PRO A 467 5.75 -26.94 -3.93
C PRO A 467 6.97 -26.23 -3.33
N VAL A 468 7.50 -26.75 -2.22
CA VAL A 468 8.69 -26.18 -1.54
C VAL A 468 9.89 -26.04 -2.48
N ASP A 469 10.10 -27.00 -3.38
CA ASP A 469 11.21 -26.95 -4.34
C ASP A 469 11.05 -25.85 -5.38
N ASP A 470 9.81 -25.49 -5.76
CA ASP A 470 9.57 -24.35 -6.64
C ASP A 470 9.82 -23.02 -5.92
N TYR A 471 9.48 -22.91 -4.63
CA TYR A 471 9.85 -21.76 -3.81
C TYR A 471 11.37 -21.59 -3.76
N ARG A 472 12.12 -22.69 -3.60
CA ARG A 472 13.60 -22.66 -3.64
C ARG A 472 14.11 -22.19 -4.99
N ARG A 473 13.54 -22.69 -6.09
CA ARG A 473 13.92 -22.30 -7.46
C ARG A 473 13.69 -20.82 -7.73
N VAL A 474 12.52 -20.29 -7.36
CA VAL A 474 12.21 -18.87 -7.50
C VAL A 474 13.15 -18.02 -6.64
N ARG A 475 13.36 -18.41 -5.38
CA ARG A 475 14.29 -17.73 -4.48
C ARG A 475 15.71 -17.67 -5.05
N GLU A 476 16.25 -18.78 -5.53
CA GLU A 476 17.59 -18.82 -6.13
C GLU A 476 17.69 -17.85 -7.31
N GLN A 477 16.70 -17.84 -8.20
CA GLN A 477 16.67 -16.96 -9.36
C GLN A 477 16.61 -15.47 -8.98
N PHE A 478 15.83 -15.11 -7.96
CA PHE A 478 15.78 -13.74 -7.45
C PHE A 478 17.09 -13.34 -6.77
N HIS A 479 17.67 -14.24 -5.96
CA HIS A 479 18.94 -14.01 -5.27
C HIS A 479 20.11 -13.84 -6.24
N GLU A 480 20.21 -14.66 -7.28
CA GLU A 480 21.27 -14.56 -8.30
C GLU A 480 21.27 -13.20 -9.01
N ARG A 481 20.10 -12.56 -9.14
CA ARG A 481 19.93 -11.22 -9.73
C ARG A 481 20.06 -10.08 -8.72
N GLY A 482 20.18 -10.39 -7.43
CA GLY A 482 20.11 -9.39 -6.37
C GLY A 482 18.74 -8.70 -6.29
N LEU A 483 17.68 -9.39 -6.71
CA LEU A 483 16.30 -8.92 -6.63
C LEU A 483 15.68 -9.26 -5.26
N PRO A 484 14.90 -8.35 -4.66
CA PRO A 484 14.18 -8.64 -3.44
C PRO A 484 13.08 -9.67 -3.71
N LEU A 485 12.91 -10.60 -2.78
CA LEU A 485 11.79 -11.54 -2.77
C LEU A 485 10.98 -11.37 -1.50
N THR A 486 9.70 -11.07 -1.69
CA THR A 486 8.72 -10.93 -0.62
C THR A 486 7.69 -12.05 -0.70
N SER A 487 6.96 -12.26 0.39
CA SER A 487 5.80 -13.13 0.38
C SER A 487 4.70 -12.57 1.26
N ASP A 488 3.46 -12.61 0.79
CA ASP A 488 2.29 -12.27 1.59
C ASP A 488 1.97 -13.39 2.58
N ILE A 489 1.79 -13.02 3.85
CA ILE A 489 1.36 -13.91 4.94
C ILE A 489 0.03 -13.39 5.48
N MET A 490 -0.95 -14.28 5.66
CA MET A 490 -2.27 -13.95 6.18
C MET A 490 -2.40 -14.39 7.63
N LEU A 491 -2.46 -13.41 8.52
CA LEU A 491 -2.67 -13.64 9.95
C LEU A 491 -4.17 -13.77 10.24
N GLY A 492 -4.53 -14.72 11.10
CA GLY A 492 -5.91 -14.95 11.52
C GLY A 492 -6.79 -15.56 10.44
N LEU A 493 -6.24 -16.50 9.66
CA LEU A 493 -7.04 -17.40 8.82
C LEU A 493 -7.75 -18.44 9.70
N PRO A 494 -8.94 -18.92 9.30
CA PRO A 494 -9.59 -20.04 9.99
C PRO A 494 -8.70 -21.29 9.98
N GLY A 495 -8.45 -21.84 11.18
CA GLY A 495 -7.54 -22.98 11.38
C GLY A 495 -6.16 -22.57 11.90
N ALA A 496 -5.76 -21.30 11.72
CA ALA A 496 -4.48 -20.81 12.18
C ALA A 496 -4.44 -20.72 13.71
N THR A 497 -3.31 -21.11 14.28
CA THR A 497 -2.93 -20.95 15.68
C THR A 497 -1.77 -19.98 15.81
N TYR A 498 -1.49 -19.51 17.03
CA TYR A 498 -0.28 -18.72 17.31
C TYR A 498 0.98 -19.43 16.79
N GLU A 499 1.15 -20.72 17.09
CA GLU A 499 2.31 -21.50 16.68
C GLU A 499 2.45 -21.63 15.17
N SER A 500 1.34 -21.81 14.44
CA SER A 500 1.39 -21.84 12.97
C SER A 500 1.78 -20.49 12.37
N MET A 501 1.22 -19.38 12.88
CA MET A 501 1.57 -18.05 12.36
C MET A 501 3.01 -17.65 12.74
N ARG A 502 3.49 -18.10 13.90
CA ARG A 502 4.90 -18.01 14.30
C ARG A 502 5.80 -18.80 13.35
N ALA A 503 5.41 -20.03 12.99
CA ALA A 503 6.14 -20.86 12.04
C ALA A 503 6.19 -20.25 10.63
N ASP A 504 5.13 -19.54 10.19
CA ASP A 504 5.13 -18.81 8.93
C ASP A 504 6.24 -17.74 8.87
N VAL A 505 6.45 -17.01 9.96
CA VAL A 505 7.55 -16.03 10.06
C VAL A 505 8.91 -16.74 10.04
N GLN A 506 9.07 -17.84 10.79
CA GLN A 506 10.33 -18.61 10.78
C GLN A 506 10.65 -19.13 9.38
N PHE A 507 9.66 -19.69 8.68
CA PHE A 507 9.83 -20.17 7.31
C PHE A 507 10.35 -19.06 6.38
N CYS A 508 9.79 -17.85 6.49
CA CYS A 508 10.24 -16.72 5.68
C CYS A 508 11.70 -16.35 6.00
N LEU A 509 12.06 -16.27 7.29
CA LEU A 509 13.42 -15.97 7.74
C LEU A 509 14.43 -17.05 7.30
N ASP A 510 14.06 -18.32 7.43
CA ASP A 510 14.83 -19.48 6.98
C ASP A 510 15.17 -19.37 5.50
N HIS A 511 14.16 -19.02 4.68
CA HIS A 511 14.29 -18.94 3.24
C HIS A 511 14.70 -17.56 2.71
N GLU A 512 15.09 -16.62 3.59
CA GLU A 512 15.48 -15.25 3.22
C GLU A 512 14.40 -14.53 2.39
N ILE A 513 13.13 -14.86 2.62
CA ILE A 513 11.97 -14.22 2.02
C ILE A 513 11.47 -13.17 3.02
N THR A 514 11.28 -11.93 2.57
CA THR A 514 10.73 -10.90 3.45
C THR A 514 9.23 -11.14 3.66
N PRO A 515 8.76 -11.43 4.89
CA PRO A 515 7.35 -11.66 5.15
C PRO A 515 6.58 -10.34 5.13
N ARG A 516 5.53 -10.25 4.30
CA ARG A 516 4.52 -9.19 4.37
C ARG A 516 3.30 -9.73 5.08
N ALA A 517 3.33 -9.71 6.40
CA ALA A 517 2.25 -10.25 7.20
C ALA A 517 1.11 -9.24 7.36
N HIS A 518 -0.09 -9.65 6.97
CA HIS A 518 -1.28 -8.83 7.00
C HIS A 518 -2.39 -9.57 7.73
N ARG A 519 -3.10 -8.84 8.58
CA ARG A 519 -4.33 -9.34 9.19
C ARG A 519 -5.37 -9.61 8.12
N THR A 520 -5.96 -10.79 8.15
CA THR A 520 -6.96 -11.22 7.17
C THR A 520 -8.15 -10.27 7.16
N VAL A 521 -8.56 -9.82 5.96
CA VAL A 521 -9.74 -9.00 5.73
C VAL A 521 -10.86 -9.88 5.16
N LEU A 522 -12.06 -9.78 5.73
CA LEU A 522 -13.27 -10.39 5.19
C LEU A 522 -13.75 -9.60 3.98
N LEU A 523 -13.59 -10.18 2.79
CA LEU A 523 -14.11 -9.61 1.55
C LEU A 523 -15.61 -9.92 1.44
N PRO A 524 -16.51 -8.95 1.16
CA PRO A 524 -17.95 -9.15 1.29
C PRO A 524 -18.52 -10.37 0.56
N ASN A 525 -17.93 -10.72 -0.58
CA ASN A 525 -18.40 -11.78 -1.47
C ASN A 525 -17.57 -13.07 -1.42
N ALA A 526 -16.50 -13.10 -0.62
CA ALA A 526 -15.69 -14.30 -0.45
C ALA A 526 -16.45 -15.35 0.38
N PRO A 527 -16.28 -16.66 0.10
CA PRO A 527 -16.88 -17.73 0.89
C PRO A 527 -16.64 -17.61 2.41
N MET A 528 -15.48 -17.08 2.81
CA MET A 528 -15.11 -16.88 4.21
C MET A 528 -15.99 -15.86 4.93
N SER A 529 -16.60 -14.93 4.20
CA SER A 529 -17.51 -13.93 4.73
C SER A 529 -18.95 -14.42 4.80
N ALA A 530 -19.26 -15.57 4.19
CA ALA A 530 -20.59 -16.15 4.24
C ALA A 530 -21.01 -16.40 5.71
N PRO A 531 -22.24 -16.04 6.12
CA PRO A 531 -22.67 -16.15 7.52
C PRO A 531 -22.48 -17.55 8.12
N ALA A 532 -22.78 -18.60 7.35
CA ALA A 532 -22.60 -19.98 7.78
C ALA A 532 -21.14 -20.34 8.05
N HIS A 533 -20.22 -19.91 7.17
CA HIS A 533 -18.78 -20.19 7.34
C HIS A 533 -18.19 -19.41 8.51
N ARG A 534 -18.63 -18.15 8.71
CA ARG A 534 -18.23 -17.35 9.87
C ARG A 534 -18.66 -18.01 11.18
N ALA A 535 -19.90 -18.50 11.24
CA ALA A 535 -20.41 -19.21 12.41
C ALA A 535 -19.67 -20.53 12.66
N GLU A 536 -19.39 -21.30 11.60
CA GLU A 536 -18.67 -22.57 11.65
C GLU A 536 -17.27 -22.44 12.28
N HIS A 537 -16.55 -21.36 11.98
CA HIS A 537 -15.18 -21.16 12.45
C HIS A 537 -15.02 -20.05 13.50
N GLY A 538 -16.14 -19.57 14.06
CA GLY A 538 -16.16 -18.52 15.08
C GLY A 538 -15.47 -17.22 14.65
N ILE A 539 -15.59 -16.84 13.37
CA ILE A 539 -14.86 -15.70 12.80
C ILE A 539 -15.48 -14.38 13.28
N GLU A 540 -14.75 -13.70 14.14
CA GLU A 540 -15.03 -12.34 14.57
C GLU A 540 -14.20 -11.35 13.75
N ALA A 541 -14.75 -10.18 13.43
CA ALA A 541 -14.06 -9.15 12.67
C ALA A 541 -14.36 -7.76 13.23
N ASP A 542 -13.41 -6.83 13.08
CA ASP A 542 -13.59 -5.44 13.48
C ASP A 542 -14.43 -4.65 12.46
N HIS A 543 -14.64 -3.36 12.74
CA HIS A 543 -15.38 -2.46 11.85
C HIS A 543 -14.72 -2.26 10.46
N LEU A 544 -13.45 -2.60 10.30
CA LEU A 544 -12.73 -2.62 9.03
C LEU A 544 -12.72 -4.02 8.39
N GLN A 545 -13.55 -4.94 8.90
CA GLN A 545 -13.67 -6.32 8.45
C GLN A 545 -12.37 -7.14 8.62
N ARG A 546 -11.46 -6.75 9.50
CA ARG A 546 -10.25 -7.53 9.79
C ARG A 546 -10.50 -8.55 10.90
N THR A 547 -10.01 -9.78 10.76
CA THR A 547 -10.27 -10.90 11.68
C THR A 547 -9.72 -10.65 13.08
N VAL A 548 -10.55 -10.67 14.12
CA VAL A 548 -10.18 -10.40 15.53
C VAL A 548 -9.94 -11.66 16.33
N ALA A 549 -10.78 -12.66 16.11
CA ALA A 549 -10.67 -13.94 16.76
C ALA A 549 -11.29 -15.00 15.84
N GLY A 550 -10.91 -16.25 16.10
CA GLY A 550 -11.48 -17.44 15.51
C GLY A 550 -11.48 -18.55 16.54
N THR A 551 -12.03 -19.71 16.20
CA THR A 551 -12.00 -20.88 17.10
C THR A 551 -10.57 -21.32 17.47
N THR A 552 -9.57 -20.95 16.70
CA THR A 552 -8.18 -21.43 16.80
C THR A 552 -7.16 -20.36 17.19
N PHE A 553 -7.57 -19.09 17.25
CA PHE A 553 -6.70 -17.97 17.65
C PHE A 553 -7.51 -16.87 18.35
N SER A 554 -6.85 -16.19 19.29
CA SER A 554 -7.39 -15.04 20.00
C SER A 554 -6.86 -13.70 19.45
N ALA A 555 -7.45 -12.59 19.92
CA ALA A 555 -6.93 -11.26 19.64
C ALA A 555 -5.50 -11.06 20.20
N ASP A 556 -5.17 -11.69 21.33
CA ASP A 556 -3.83 -11.67 21.92
C ASP A 556 -2.82 -12.41 21.03
N ASP A 557 -3.19 -13.57 20.49
CA ASP A 557 -2.34 -14.31 19.54
C ASP A 557 -1.99 -13.47 18.31
N LEU A 558 -2.99 -12.75 17.77
CA LEU A 558 -2.77 -11.83 16.64
C LEU A 558 -1.89 -10.64 17.01
N ALA A 559 -2.04 -10.08 18.22
CA ALA A 559 -1.18 -9.00 18.70
C ALA A 559 0.27 -9.48 18.85
N ARG A 560 0.48 -10.65 19.46
CA ARG A 560 1.80 -11.26 19.66
C ARG A 560 2.50 -11.54 18.35
N VAL A 561 1.84 -12.21 17.39
CA VAL A 561 2.47 -12.48 16.09
C VAL A 561 2.64 -11.20 15.26
N GLY A 562 1.76 -10.20 15.43
CA GLY A 562 1.92 -8.88 14.83
C GLY A 562 3.16 -8.14 15.35
N ASN A 563 3.50 -8.29 16.64
CA ASN A 563 4.76 -7.77 17.19
C ASN A 563 5.97 -8.52 16.63
N LEU A 564 5.88 -9.86 16.58
CA LEU A 564 6.92 -10.72 16.00
C LEU A 564 7.25 -10.31 14.56
N HIS A 565 6.21 -10.08 13.75
CA HIS A 565 6.36 -9.61 12.36
C HIS A 565 7.03 -8.23 12.29
N ARG A 566 6.62 -7.25 13.12
CA ARG A 566 7.29 -5.93 13.14
C ARG A 566 8.78 -6.01 13.52
N LEU A 567 9.12 -6.90 14.44
CA LEU A 567 10.52 -7.14 14.80
C LEU A 567 11.28 -7.81 13.66
N ALA A 568 10.68 -8.77 12.96
CA ALA A 568 11.26 -9.36 11.76
C ALA A 568 11.49 -8.31 10.67
N ASP A 569 10.53 -7.39 10.45
CA ASP A 569 10.70 -6.27 9.52
C ASP A 569 11.87 -5.38 9.93
N ALA A 570 11.96 -4.97 11.20
CA ALA A 570 13.07 -4.14 11.69
C ALA A 570 14.43 -4.85 11.53
N TRP A 571 14.55 -6.05 12.08
CA TRP A 571 15.81 -6.76 12.22
C TRP A 571 16.29 -7.35 10.90
N ASP A 572 15.39 -8.00 10.17
CA ASP A 572 15.71 -8.68 8.93
C ASP A 572 15.44 -7.81 7.71
N ALA A 573 14.22 -7.33 7.47
CA ALA A 573 13.90 -6.61 6.22
C ALA A 573 14.68 -5.28 6.10
N TYR A 574 14.64 -4.44 7.13
CA TYR A 574 15.44 -3.22 7.23
C TYR A 574 16.91 -3.47 7.61
N GLY A 575 17.20 -4.69 8.08
CA GLY A 575 18.57 -5.18 8.22
C GLY A 575 19.34 -4.62 9.41
N ILE A 576 18.69 -4.04 10.43
CA ILE A 576 19.40 -3.43 11.56
C ILE A 576 20.12 -4.46 12.44
N ALA A 577 19.68 -5.72 12.39
CA ALA A 577 20.28 -6.84 13.13
C ALA A 577 20.23 -8.16 12.35
N ARG A 578 20.21 -8.10 11.02
CA ARG A 578 20.10 -9.26 10.14
C ARG A 578 21.24 -10.26 10.36
N LEU A 579 22.49 -9.79 10.43
CA LEU A 579 23.65 -10.68 10.54
C LEU A 579 23.71 -11.38 11.91
N PRO A 580 23.51 -10.68 13.05
CA PRO A 580 23.35 -11.33 14.35
C PRO A 580 22.19 -12.33 14.37
N LEU A 581 21.04 -11.97 13.79
CA LEU A 581 19.88 -12.86 13.73
C LEU A 581 20.19 -14.16 12.98
N ARG A 582 20.81 -14.08 11.79
CA ARG A 582 21.25 -15.27 11.03
C ARG A 582 22.33 -16.07 11.76
N PHE A 583 23.23 -15.41 12.49
CA PHE A 583 24.26 -16.10 13.28
C PHE A 583 23.63 -16.93 14.40
N LEU A 584 22.67 -16.36 15.13
CA LEU A 584 21.95 -17.07 16.19
C LEU A 584 21.20 -18.30 15.64
N GLY A 585 20.49 -18.14 14.52
CA GLY A 585 19.79 -19.25 13.86
C GLY A 585 20.73 -20.31 13.29
N ARG A 586 21.66 -19.90 12.43
CA ARG A 586 22.43 -20.80 11.56
C ARG A 586 23.71 -21.35 12.17
N ASP A 587 24.31 -20.64 13.14
CA ASP A 587 25.53 -21.07 13.83
C ASP A 587 25.24 -21.59 15.24
N ARG A 588 24.35 -20.91 15.98
CA ARG A 588 24.06 -21.22 17.39
C ARG A 588 22.81 -22.07 17.60
N ALA A 589 22.08 -22.39 16.54
CA ALA A 589 20.86 -23.20 16.57
C ALA A 589 19.75 -22.62 17.49
N ILE A 590 19.67 -21.30 17.61
CA ILE A 590 18.59 -20.58 18.29
C ILE A 590 17.67 -20.02 17.21
N PRO A 591 16.45 -20.57 17.01
CA PRO A 591 15.55 -20.13 15.95
C PRO A 591 15.33 -18.62 15.97
N GLU A 592 15.39 -17.99 14.80
CA GLU A 592 15.26 -16.54 14.67
C GLU A 592 13.97 -16.01 15.31
N VAL A 593 12.83 -16.69 15.13
CA VAL A 593 11.59 -16.27 15.77
C VAL A 593 11.64 -16.33 17.29
N GLU A 594 12.41 -17.26 17.87
CA GLU A 594 12.60 -17.34 19.32
C GLU A 594 13.43 -16.15 19.83
N VAL A 595 14.46 -15.75 19.08
CA VAL A 595 15.24 -14.53 19.37
C VAL A 595 14.32 -13.32 19.41
N LEU A 596 13.48 -13.15 18.39
CA LEU A 596 12.55 -12.02 18.30
C LEU A 596 11.49 -12.06 19.41
N GLU A 597 10.96 -13.23 19.77
CA GLU A 597 10.03 -13.37 20.91
C GLU A 597 10.66 -12.99 22.24
N ARG A 598 11.93 -13.36 22.46
CA ARG A 598 12.66 -12.98 23.68
C ARG A 598 12.93 -11.47 23.73
N VAL A 599 13.17 -10.83 22.59
CA VAL A 599 13.26 -9.36 22.49
C VAL A 599 11.91 -8.70 22.79
N ASP A 600 10.81 -9.20 22.20
CA ASP A 600 9.46 -8.70 22.52
C ASP A 600 9.17 -8.85 24.02
N HIS A 601 9.51 -10.00 24.61
CA HIS A 601 9.38 -10.21 26.05
C HIS A 601 10.18 -9.19 26.87
N LEU A 602 11.47 -9.01 26.55
CA LEU A 602 12.34 -8.02 27.19
C LEU A 602 11.71 -6.62 27.18
N THR A 603 11.21 -6.17 26.02
CA THR A 603 10.64 -4.83 25.90
C THR A 603 9.39 -4.61 26.75
N ARG A 604 8.73 -5.68 27.20
CA ARG A 604 7.55 -5.63 28.06
C ARG A 604 7.86 -5.84 29.54
N THR A 605 8.88 -6.64 29.87
CA THR A 605 9.17 -7.02 31.26
C THR A 605 10.31 -6.22 31.88
N ASP A 606 11.31 -5.82 31.10
CA ASP A 606 12.47 -5.06 31.58
C ASP A 606 13.03 -4.10 30.50
N PRO A 607 12.22 -3.12 30.05
CA PRO A 607 12.59 -2.23 28.94
C PRO A 607 13.83 -1.36 29.22
N GLU A 608 14.15 -1.10 30.49
CA GLU A 608 15.23 -0.19 30.91
C GLU A 608 16.61 -0.86 30.92
N ARG A 609 16.69 -2.20 30.95
CA ARG A 609 17.97 -2.92 31.05
C ARG A 609 18.84 -2.80 29.80
N PHE A 610 18.21 -2.70 28.63
CA PHE A 610 18.86 -2.55 27.32
C PHE A 610 18.13 -1.46 26.51
N PRO A 611 18.27 -0.18 26.89
CA PRO A 611 17.42 0.89 26.37
C PRO A 611 17.56 1.11 24.86
N ALA A 612 18.76 0.94 24.27
CA ALA A 612 18.96 1.10 22.84
C ALA A 612 18.36 -0.08 22.06
N LEU A 613 18.45 -1.31 22.59
CA LEU A 613 17.80 -2.50 22.04
C LEU A 613 16.27 -2.39 22.11
N THR A 614 15.73 -1.99 23.26
CA THR A 614 14.29 -1.76 23.46
C THR A 614 13.78 -0.68 22.49
N TRP A 615 14.52 0.42 22.35
CA TRP A 615 14.17 1.47 21.40
C TRP A 615 14.16 0.95 19.96
N ALA A 616 15.18 0.18 19.56
CA ALA A 616 15.24 -0.39 18.21
C ALA A 616 14.10 -1.39 17.94
N ALA A 617 13.67 -2.13 18.96
CA ALA A 617 12.57 -3.07 18.87
C ALA A 617 11.18 -2.38 18.77
N VAL A 618 10.96 -1.31 19.53
CA VAL A 618 9.62 -0.68 19.65
C VAL A 618 9.48 0.57 18.77
N GLY A 619 10.53 1.37 18.67
CA GLY A 619 10.53 2.68 18.03
C GLY A 619 10.97 2.68 16.56
N PHE A 620 11.88 1.77 16.17
CA PHE A 620 12.50 1.83 14.85
C PHE A 620 11.48 1.83 13.70
N THR A 621 10.55 0.87 13.67
CA THR A 621 9.56 0.77 12.58
C THR A 621 8.55 1.91 12.57
N ALA A 622 8.40 2.64 13.68
CA ALA A 622 7.49 3.77 13.78
C ALA A 622 8.13 5.07 13.26
N TRP A 623 9.43 5.26 13.53
CA TRP A 623 10.12 6.53 13.28
C TRP A 623 11.18 6.45 12.18
N MET A 624 11.61 5.25 11.81
CA MET A 624 12.66 4.99 10.81
C MET A 624 13.96 5.76 11.09
N VAL A 625 14.31 5.93 12.37
CA VAL A 625 15.55 6.57 12.83
C VAL A 625 16.40 5.60 13.66
N PRO A 626 17.70 5.86 13.88
CA PRO A 626 18.49 5.07 14.83
C PRO A 626 18.14 5.39 16.30
N PRO A 627 18.51 4.51 17.27
CA PRO A 627 18.40 4.75 18.72
C PRO A 627 19.36 5.83 19.26
N GLY A 628 19.66 6.87 18.47
CA GLY A 628 20.71 7.85 18.70
C GLY A 628 22.09 7.38 18.25
N SER A 629 22.50 6.16 18.63
CA SER A 629 23.80 5.58 18.23
C SER A 629 23.69 4.09 17.91
N TRP A 630 24.19 3.68 16.75
CA TRP A 630 24.32 2.27 16.40
C TRP A 630 25.32 1.53 17.28
N ALA A 631 26.33 2.22 17.81
CA ALA A 631 27.30 1.60 18.71
C ALA A 631 26.66 1.19 20.04
N GLU A 632 25.80 2.04 20.61
CA GLU A 632 25.05 1.74 21.83
C GLU A 632 24.07 0.59 21.60
N PHE A 633 23.36 0.60 20.45
CA PHE A 633 22.49 -0.52 20.06
C PHE A 633 23.26 -1.85 19.97
N LEU A 634 24.41 -1.88 19.31
CA LEU A 634 25.21 -3.09 19.16
C LEU A 634 25.84 -3.53 20.49
N ALA A 635 26.16 -2.60 21.39
CA ALA A 635 26.64 -2.91 22.73
C ALA A 635 25.54 -3.57 23.58
N ASP A 636 24.32 -3.00 23.58
CA ASP A 636 23.15 -3.59 24.22
C ASP A 636 22.83 -4.97 23.62
N LEU A 637 22.84 -5.08 22.28
CA LEU A 637 22.60 -6.33 21.59
C LEU A 637 23.62 -7.41 21.98
N ARG A 638 24.92 -7.07 22.01
CA ARG A 638 25.98 -8.01 22.43
C ARG A 638 25.77 -8.47 23.87
N ARG A 639 25.53 -7.53 24.79
CA ARG A 639 25.28 -7.85 26.20
C ARG A 639 24.07 -8.74 26.35
N TRP A 640 22.97 -8.44 25.68
CA TRP A 640 21.77 -9.26 25.71
C TRP A 640 22.02 -10.67 25.14
N ILE A 641 22.71 -10.80 24.01
CA ILE A 641 23.09 -12.11 23.44
C ILE A 641 23.91 -12.95 24.42
N VAL A 642 24.87 -12.33 25.12
CA VAL A 642 25.75 -13.04 26.07
C VAL A 642 25.03 -13.36 27.38
N GLU A 643 24.37 -12.37 27.98
CA GLU A 643 23.74 -12.47 29.30
C GLU A 643 22.44 -13.31 29.26
N ASP A 644 21.58 -13.09 28.25
CA ASP A 644 20.22 -13.64 28.23
C ASP A 644 20.05 -14.84 27.29
N LEU A 645 20.84 -14.94 26.22
CA LEU A 645 20.85 -16.13 25.34
C LEU A 645 21.96 -17.13 25.71
N GLY A 646 22.91 -16.74 26.57
CA GLY A 646 24.02 -17.62 26.98
C GLY A 646 25.01 -17.94 25.86
N VAL A 647 25.06 -17.11 24.82
CA VAL A 647 25.99 -17.29 23.70
C VAL A 647 27.39 -16.84 24.14
N PRO A 648 28.45 -17.62 23.86
CA PRO A 648 29.81 -17.23 24.22
C PRO A 648 30.22 -15.88 23.60
N ASP A 649 30.88 -15.03 24.38
CA ASP A 649 31.48 -13.82 23.87
C ASP A 649 32.83 -14.14 23.19
N ASP A 650 32.76 -14.57 21.93
CA ASP A 650 33.89 -15.12 21.17
C ASP A 650 34.15 -14.40 19.84
N GLY A 651 35.24 -14.80 19.15
CA GLY A 651 35.64 -14.23 17.86
C GLY A 651 34.54 -14.26 16.79
N PRO A 652 33.79 -15.36 16.63
CA PRO A 652 32.63 -15.41 15.73
C PRO A 652 31.56 -14.34 16.04
N LEU A 653 31.17 -14.16 17.30
CA LEU A 653 30.21 -13.12 17.67
C LEU A 653 30.74 -11.71 17.36
N ASP A 654 32.01 -11.45 17.68
CA ASP A 654 32.67 -10.17 17.36
C ASP A 654 32.70 -9.90 15.86
N ALA A 655 33.06 -10.89 15.04
CA ALA A 655 33.10 -10.77 13.59
C ALA A 655 31.72 -10.42 13.01
N VAL A 656 30.65 -11.04 13.51
CA VAL A 656 29.27 -10.76 13.07
C VAL A 656 28.81 -9.36 13.47
N LEU A 657 29.06 -8.94 14.71
CA LEU A 657 28.67 -7.61 15.17
C LEU A 657 29.46 -6.51 14.46
N ARG A 658 30.74 -6.73 14.16
CA ARG A 658 31.56 -5.79 13.38
C ARG A 658 31.10 -5.72 11.92
N ALA A 659 30.74 -6.85 11.32
CA ALA A 659 30.13 -6.87 10.00
C ALA A 659 28.79 -6.10 10.00
N GLN A 660 27.94 -6.32 11.02
CA GLN A 660 26.67 -5.61 11.17
C GLN A 660 26.87 -4.10 11.33
N ALA A 661 27.83 -3.67 12.15
CA ALA A 661 28.16 -2.25 12.32
C ALA A 661 28.51 -1.58 10.99
N ALA A 662 29.23 -2.30 10.12
CA ALA A 662 29.66 -1.78 8.84
C ALA A 662 28.53 -1.52 7.85
N VAL A 663 27.44 -2.31 7.96
CA VAL A 663 26.27 -2.19 7.08
C VAL A 663 25.21 -1.25 7.64
N LEU A 664 25.35 -0.78 8.88
CA LEU A 664 24.34 0.10 9.48
C LEU A 664 24.40 1.51 8.85
N PRO A 665 23.23 2.14 8.66
CA PRO A 665 23.13 3.40 7.95
C PRO A 665 23.59 4.56 8.83
N GLU A 666 24.59 5.31 8.39
CA GLU A 666 25.15 6.41 9.16
C GLU A 666 25.16 7.70 8.32
N PRO A 667 24.60 8.81 8.83
CA PRO A 667 24.67 10.09 8.14
C PRO A 667 26.12 10.50 7.85
N GLY A 668 26.41 10.84 6.59
CA GLY A 668 27.76 11.21 6.16
C GLY A 668 28.73 10.03 5.98
N ALA A 669 28.23 8.79 6.03
CA ALA A 669 29.00 7.62 5.63
C ALA A 669 29.58 7.79 4.22
N THR A 670 30.87 7.53 4.07
CA THR A 670 31.52 7.40 2.76
C THR A 670 31.72 5.93 2.46
N PHE A 671 31.48 5.57 1.21
CA PHE A 671 31.66 4.23 0.67
C PHE A 671 32.64 4.28 -0.51
N PRO A 672 33.45 3.23 -0.75
CA PRO A 672 33.45 1.99 0.01
C PRO A 672 34.19 2.08 1.37
N ARG A 673 33.74 1.33 2.38
CA ARG A 673 34.41 1.11 3.68
C ARG A 673 35.11 -0.25 3.67
N ARG A 674 36.24 -0.37 4.38
CA ARG A 674 36.93 -1.67 4.56
C ARG A 674 36.93 -2.05 6.02
N VAL A 675 36.68 -3.32 6.29
CA VAL A 675 36.56 -3.86 7.65
C VAL A 675 37.32 -5.17 7.72
N GLU A 676 38.29 -5.25 8.62
CA GLU A 676 38.96 -6.49 8.94
C GLU A 676 38.11 -7.32 9.90
N LEU A 677 37.86 -8.57 9.56
CA LEU A 677 37.12 -9.53 10.38
C LEU A 677 38.02 -10.70 10.75
N ALA A 678 37.91 -11.17 11.99
CA ALA A 678 38.61 -12.37 12.45
C ALA A 678 38.11 -13.66 11.77
N HIS A 679 36.88 -13.63 11.25
CA HIS A 679 36.24 -14.73 10.53
C HIS A 679 35.48 -14.20 9.30
N ASP A 680 35.55 -14.93 8.19
CA ASP A 680 34.89 -14.58 6.94
C ASP A 680 33.38 -14.82 6.98
N VAL A 681 32.65 -13.79 7.42
CA VAL A 681 31.18 -13.76 7.48
C VAL A 681 30.55 -13.89 6.10
N VAL A 682 31.20 -13.40 5.03
CA VAL A 682 30.65 -13.44 3.67
C VAL A 682 30.70 -14.87 3.14
N ALA A 683 31.86 -15.53 3.23
CA ALA A 683 31.98 -16.94 2.85
C ALA A 683 31.09 -17.85 3.71
N TRP A 684 30.95 -17.53 5.01
CA TRP A 684 30.04 -18.24 5.90
C TRP A 684 28.57 -18.10 5.49
N LEU A 685 28.12 -16.93 5.04
CA LEU A 685 26.76 -16.77 4.50
C LEU A 685 26.62 -17.43 3.12
N ASP A 686 27.67 -17.43 2.30
CA ASP A 686 27.62 -18.01 0.97
C ASP A 686 27.41 -19.52 0.96
N GLN A 687 27.91 -20.23 1.98
CA GLN A 687 27.64 -21.67 2.12
C GLN A 687 26.13 -21.99 2.24
N HIS A 688 25.32 -21.03 2.67
CA HIS A 688 23.87 -21.15 2.83
C HIS A 688 23.08 -20.79 1.57
N ARG A 689 23.76 -20.49 0.44
CA ARG A 689 23.13 -20.00 -0.80
C ARG A 689 22.02 -20.89 -1.32
N HIS A 690 22.30 -22.18 -1.47
CA HIS A 690 21.40 -23.15 -2.11
C HIS A 690 20.49 -23.85 -1.11
N ASP A 691 20.98 -24.02 0.12
CA ASP A 691 20.22 -24.69 1.17
C ASP A 691 20.28 -23.92 2.51
N PRO A 692 19.45 -22.87 2.65
CA PRO A 692 19.40 -22.05 3.87
C PRO A 692 18.97 -22.81 5.13
N VAL A 693 18.42 -24.03 5.00
CA VAL A 693 17.92 -24.90 6.11
C VAL A 693 18.60 -26.29 6.19
N GLY A 694 19.55 -26.59 5.30
CA GLY A 694 20.25 -27.89 5.24
C GLY A 694 21.16 -28.24 6.43
N PRO A 695 21.38 -29.54 6.71
CA PRO A 695 22.11 -30.02 7.89
C PRO A 695 23.64 -29.98 7.80
N SER A 696 24.23 -29.73 6.62
CA SER A 696 25.71 -29.71 6.43
C SER A 696 26.23 -28.28 6.44
N ARG A 697 26.70 -27.81 7.60
CA ARG A 697 27.22 -26.44 7.77
C ARG A 697 28.49 -26.42 8.59
N ARG A 698 29.41 -25.59 8.15
CA ARG A 698 30.60 -25.25 8.92
C ARG A 698 30.28 -24.04 9.81
N PRO A 699 30.64 -24.07 11.10
CA PRO A 699 30.49 -22.90 11.96
C PRO A 699 31.39 -21.76 11.47
N LEU A 700 30.98 -20.52 11.73
CA LEU A 700 31.68 -19.29 11.36
C LEU A 700 33.13 -19.31 11.85
N GLY A 701 33.38 -19.86 13.04
CA GLY A 701 34.73 -19.99 13.60
C GLY A 701 35.71 -20.82 12.75
N SER A 702 35.22 -21.60 11.79
CA SER A 702 36.05 -22.36 10.85
C SER A 702 36.51 -21.55 9.63
N PHE A 703 35.99 -20.34 9.45
CA PHE A 703 36.36 -19.44 8.37
C PHE A 703 37.46 -18.50 8.88
N GLY A 704 38.56 -18.40 8.13
CA GLY A 704 39.73 -17.60 8.53
C GLY A 704 39.46 -16.09 8.49
N PRO A 705 40.44 -15.28 8.91
CA PRO A 705 40.34 -13.83 8.86
C PRO A 705 40.28 -13.32 7.41
N VAL A 706 39.59 -12.20 7.22
CA VAL A 706 39.38 -11.57 5.91
C VAL A 706 39.26 -10.05 6.06
N GLU A 707 39.64 -9.31 5.03
CA GLU A 707 39.23 -7.91 4.87
C GLU A 707 38.03 -7.90 3.92
N ILE A 708 36.88 -7.44 4.41
CA ILE A 708 35.69 -7.19 3.58
C ILE A 708 35.65 -5.73 3.16
N GLU A 709 35.10 -5.48 1.98
CA GLU A 709 34.80 -4.12 1.50
C GLU A 709 33.27 -3.95 1.45
N VAL A 710 32.81 -2.75 1.80
CA VAL A 710 31.43 -2.31 2.04
C VAL A 710 31.15 -1.14 1.10
N ASP A 711 30.14 -1.16 0.23
CA ASP A 711 29.78 -0.09 -0.73
C ASP A 711 28.36 0.46 -0.47
N ASP A 712 27.82 1.34 -1.30
CA ASP A 712 26.43 1.79 -1.26
C ASP A 712 25.58 1.32 -2.46
N GLY A 713 26.23 0.68 -3.44
CA GLY A 713 25.55 0.07 -4.59
C GLY A 713 25.51 0.94 -5.83
N GLY A 714 26.26 2.05 -5.85
CA GLY A 714 26.37 2.91 -7.02
C GLY A 714 25.07 3.65 -7.30
N ARG A 715 24.59 4.41 -6.31
CA ARG A 715 23.47 5.33 -6.48
C ARG A 715 23.87 6.49 -7.39
N SER A 716 23.77 6.28 -8.70
CA SER A 716 23.48 7.38 -9.61
C SER A 716 22.05 7.86 -9.33
N ASP A 717 21.82 9.17 -9.48
CA ASP A 717 20.53 9.86 -9.28
C ASP A 717 19.32 9.22 -10.02
N ASP A 718 19.56 8.28 -10.92
CA ASP A 718 18.54 7.60 -11.72
C ASP A 718 17.75 6.52 -10.95
N LEU A 719 18.36 5.83 -9.97
CA LEU A 719 17.66 4.82 -9.14
C LEU A 719 16.78 5.44 -8.05
N LEU A 720 17.16 6.60 -7.53
CA LEU A 720 16.33 7.39 -6.60
C LEU A 720 15.07 7.96 -7.28
N ARG A 721 15.12 8.21 -8.59
CA ARG A 721 13.94 8.65 -9.36
C ARG A 721 12.96 7.50 -9.67
N ALA A 722 13.45 6.27 -9.82
CA ALA A 722 12.65 5.11 -10.19
C ALA A 722 11.83 4.52 -9.02
N ASN A 723 12.21 4.77 -7.76
CA ASN A 723 11.71 3.95 -6.65
C ASN A 723 11.10 4.72 -5.46
N ARG A 724 10.05 5.51 -5.72
CA ARG A 724 9.24 6.13 -4.65
C ARG A 724 8.27 5.16 -3.93
N GLN A 725 8.17 3.90 -4.39
CA GLN A 725 7.35 2.85 -3.75
C GLN A 725 8.17 1.72 -3.11
N ALA A 726 9.51 1.84 -3.10
CA ALA A 726 10.43 0.91 -2.47
C ALA A 726 10.40 0.97 -0.92
N ARG A 727 9.30 0.50 -0.31
CA ARG A 727 9.45 -0.16 0.99
C ARG A 727 10.34 -1.38 0.74
N ALA A 728 11.46 -1.51 1.47
CA ALA A 728 12.41 -2.63 1.42
C ALA A 728 13.57 -2.63 0.38
N HIS A 729 14.05 -1.48 -0.13
CA HIS A 729 15.33 -1.46 -0.89
C HIS A 729 16.61 -1.54 -0.02
N THR A 730 16.54 -2.21 1.13
CA THR A 730 17.68 -2.54 2.02
C THR A 730 18.21 -3.96 1.80
N GLY A 731 17.76 -4.62 0.73
CA GLY A 731 17.92 -6.05 0.50
C GLY A 731 18.93 -6.46 -0.58
N ARG A 732 19.89 -5.62 -1.01
CA ARG A 732 21.00 -6.19 -1.78
C ARG A 732 21.81 -7.11 -0.88
N ASP A 733 21.71 -8.41 -1.16
CA ASP A 733 22.53 -9.49 -0.62
C ASP A 733 24.03 -9.09 -0.68
N LEU A 734 24.81 -9.54 0.29
CA LEU A 734 26.25 -9.28 0.49
C LEU A 734 27.14 -9.75 -0.70
N ARG A 735 26.55 -10.22 -1.79
CA ARG A 735 27.16 -11.16 -2.73
C ARG A 735 27.28 -10.67 -4.16
N SER A 736 26.64 -9.57 -4.55
CA SER A 736 26.84 -9.08 -5.92
C SER A 736 28.22 -8.45 -6.12
N ILE A 737 28.94 -8.06 -5.07
CA ILE A 737 30.24 -7.42 -5.23
C ILE A 737 31.10 -7.70 -3.98
N ARG A 738 32.44 -7.60 -4.09
CA ARG A 738 33.40 -7.41 -2.98
C ARG A 738 33.09 -6.11 -2.18
N ARG A 739 31.82 -5.84 -1.87
CA ARG A 739 31.23 -4.54 -1.55
C ARG A 739 29.84 -4.76 -0.93
N ILE A 740 29.73 -4.48 0.35
CA ILE A 740 28.56 -4.62 1.25
C ILE A 740 27.71 -3.34 1.33
N TYR A 741 26.38 -3.39 1.20
CA TYR A 741 25.54 -2.18 1.09
C TYR A 741 24.91 -1.69 2.39
N GLY A 742 25.06 -0.38 2.70
CA GLY A 742 24.34 0.27 3.81
C GLY A 742 22.95 0.81 3.42
N PRO A 743 21.98 0.91 4.34
CA PRO A 743 20.72 1.62 4.09
C PRO A 743 20.98 3.11 3.84
N SER A 744 20.13 3.76 3.05
CA SER A 744 19.99 5.20 3.12
C SER A 744 18.67 5.54 3.77
N TRP A 745 18.73 6.40 4.77
CA TRP A 745 17.61 7.24 5.13
C TRP A 745 18.04 8.64 4.71
N GLU A 746 17.35 9.27 3.76
CA GLU A 746 17.31 10.73 3.81
C GLU A 746 16.50 11.04 5.07
N LEU A 747 17.21 11.31 6.16
CA LEU A 747 16.64 12.01 7.30
C LEU A 747 16.00 13.27 6.73
N ALA A 748 14.67 13.33 6.71
CA ALA A 748 14.00 14.60 6.63
C ALA A 748 14.61 15.47 7.73
N SER A 749 15.34 16.50 7.29
CA SER A 749 16.09 17.45 8.12
C SER A 749 15.24 17.91 9.32
N PRO A 750 15.86 18.15 10.50
CA PRO A 750 15.23 18.02 11.82
C PRO A 750 14.04 18.95 12.08
#